data_AF-A0A511B0E3-F1
#
_entry.id   AF-A0A511B0E3-F1
#
_cell.length_a   1.000
_cell.length_b   1.000
_cell.length_c   1.000
_cell.angle_alpha   90.00
_cell.angle_beta   90.00
_cell.angle_gamma   90.00
#
_symmetry.space_group_name_H-M   'P 1'
#
loop_
_entity.id
_entity.type
_entity.pdbx_description
1 polymer ?
#
loop_
_entity_poly.entity_id
_entity_poly.type
_entity_poly.pdbx_seq_one_letter_code
_entity_poly.pdbx_strand_id
1 'polypeptide(L)'
;MPHPTTKPLPRSLDVFSEFLLSRPVPSALRDALSAARCRPEAECVAALMADATPDGEQALQVSDLARRLSLQMRERDPGALESLMQAFPLGSAEGQSLLRLAEALLRIPDTATQDALIRDQVGKGDWARNIGRDKSLLVNAAAKGMSLAGRLTASKGFSLRSLTSLTSAPMIRRAMDRTIRIMGSQFVPGENIHAALKASREQAARGFTFSYDMLGESALTATDASAFLERCEQALEALGQHAGVSGTIHERPSLSLKLSGLHPRFSRTKRARIMDELLPVLQRLAIRARHLDIGLMIDAEESERLDIALDVFEALCTLPELEGWNGLGFALQAYNRCAPELLNILIDIGARTHRRIMVRLVKGAYWNREIRRAQVEGLDFPVFTRKCHTDLSYLACARRMLSAPAEIYPQFATHNAQTIAHIHTIAGPFQAGRYEFQCLHGMAETLSREVLSPSGLDVPCRVYVPVGTYETLLGYLLRRFVENGASSSFINQVASQAVSVEALIVDPVRAARAIPASECANPSIRAPSDLFEPGHRNSAGFDITDEQTLRSFETSIDRAGPVYRLEPITPDAPAPTRRPRILYNPAERNDRVAEVVEADGETLTAALLSAEQGLTAWSLQSPEQRTRVLDRTADLMEAASFELLALLIREAGKTLSSAVRELREAVDLLRYDAERLRGRDHRVQVAPLGIVACLSPWNAPLSVFTGQVASALAAGNAVIAKPAEQTPMIAARATQILHDAGVPPEALHMLPGDAALGTALVEDMRVDAVMFTGATAAAKDLSRRLFGRVGRTGLPVQLITQTSAQNAMLVDSSALPEQAIRDIISSAFDSSGQNCAALRILLVQEDCADAFLERLRGAMRELSIGNPARLLTDIGPVISSEAQAEIEDHIDRMRRAGRPIWSLEPGETCRHGHFVAPTLIEIGRVADISNEVFGPVLHIRRYARSELDGVIDAVNATGYGLAFGIQSRLSSTIDRAVARSTAGNIYVNRGLLGAVAGSRPVGGHGLSGTGPKMGGPFALRRMSAQVNPWHVPKGATTASMIPHAARSLVTFLESRDAVSARRIRQDISHGMVGLTMTLPAPSGETETYSLVPGGPVLCAGDSWPAILRAVGMALGTGNVALVLGPDHAVEWMSRLSAGLKDWVQRVDPGALPECSTMLMEADSPLAQQAASTLTAREGRIVPIHTLDSVRPEWLMKERLVSINTAAVAGDLRLMAVS
;
A
#
# COMPACT_ATOMS: atom_id res chain seq x y z
N MET A 1 -13.11 26.68 20.18
CA MET A 1 -13.96 26.31 21.35
C MET A 1 -15.03 27.38 21.52
N PRO A 2 -16.32 27.02 21.64
CA PRO A 2 -16.97 26.38 22.83
C PRO A 2 -17.62 25.02 22.47
N HIS A 3 -18.04 24.08 23.33
CA HIS A 3 -18.02 23.83 24.78
C HIS A 3 -18.09 22.27 24.96
N PRO A 4 -17.11 21.58 25.56
CA PRO A 4 -17.36 20.28 26.17
C PRO A 4 -18.02 20.54 27.54
N THR A 5 -19.06 19.80 27.87
CA THR A 5 -19.40 19.59 29.27
C THR A 5 -18.21 18.88 29.92
N THR A 6 -17.26 19.62 30.49
CA THR A 6 -16.40 19.27 31.64
C THR A 6 -15.19 20.20 31.80
N LYS A 7 -14.89 20.54 33.06
CA LYS A 7 -13.75 21.36 33.46
C LYS A 7 -12.47 20.50 33.49
N PRO A 8 -11.31 20.99 33.03
CA PRO A 8 -10.03 20.28 33.15
C PRO A 8 -9.63 20.10 34.62
N LEU A 9 -9.15 18.91 34.97
CA LEU A 9 -8.61 18.57 36.30
C LEU A 9 -7.10 18.92 36.40
N PRO A 10 -6.54 19.07 37.62
CA PRO A 10 -5.12 19.40 37.83
C PRO A 10 -4.13 18.35 37.29
N ARG A 11 -2.97 18.84 36.80
CA ARG A 11 -1.99 18.20 35.89
C ARG A 11 -1.04 17.20 36.57
N SER A 12 -0.43 16.29 35.79
CA SER A 12 0.69 15.45 36.29
C SER A 12 1.91 15.26 35.36
N LEU A 13 1.82 15.25 34.01
CA LEU A 13 2.97 14.93 33.11
C LEU A 13 2.91 15.68 31.76
N ASP A 14 4.07 15.99 31.15
CA ASP A 14 4.20 16.56 29.79
C ASP A 14 4.44 15.44 28.76
N VAL A 15 3.34 14.89 28.23
CA VAL A 15 3.31 13.65 27.44
C VAL A 15 3.99 13.79 26.08
N PHE A 16 3.88 14.96 25.44
CA PHE A 16 4.42 15.21 24.09
C PHE A 16 5.70 16.05 24.09
N SER A 17 6.27 16.39 25.25
CA SER A 17 7.55 17.12 25.38
C SER A 17 8.68 16.56 24.51
N GLU A 18 8.71 15.24 24.36
CA GLU A 18 9.72 14.48 23.62
C GLU A 18 9.26 14.01 22.23
N PHE A 19 8.18 14.59 21.69
CA PHE A 19 7.66 14.22 20.37
C PHE A 19 8.73 14.31 19.29
N LEU A 20 9.46 15.43 19.27
CA LEU A 20 10.67 15.60 18.46
C LEU A 20 11.91 15.64 19.37
N LEU A 21 12.57 14.49 19.56
CA LEU A 21 13.85 14.43 20.30
C LEU A 21 14.97 15.27 19.66
N SER A 22 14.90 15.46 18.35
CA SER A 22 15.93 16.14 17.58
C SER A 22 15.24 17.04 16.55
N ARG A 23 15.60 18.33 16.54
CA ARG A 23 15.00 19.36 15.67
C ARG A 23 16.06 19.93 14.74
N PRO A 24 15.73 20.21 13.46
CA PRO A 24 16.60 21.02 12.62
C PRO A 24 16.66 22.45 13.15
N VAL A 25 17.69 23.19 12.72
CA VAL A 25 17.79 24.62 13.00
C VAL A 25 16.69 25.34 12.21
N PRO A 26 15.89 26.23 12.84
CA PRO A 26 14.89 27.02 12.13
C PRO A 26 15.51 27.83 10.99
N SER A 27 14.87 27.83 9.82
CA SER A 27 15.38 28.51 8.64
C SER A 27 14.24 28.93 7.71
N ALA A 28 14.20 30.21 7.34
CA ALA A 28 13.21 30.73 6.40
C ALA A 28 13.34 30.08 5.01
N LEU A 29 14.55 29.68 4.61
CA LEU A 29 14.76 28.97 3.35
C LEU A 29 14.20 27.54 3.41
N ARG A 30 14.34 26.86 4.55
CA ARG A 30 13.72 25.53 4.78
C ARG A 30 12.19 25.63 4.82
N ASP A 31 11.64 26.69 5.41
CA ASP A 31 10.20 26.95 5.39
C ASP A 31 9.70 27.19 3.95
N ALA A 32 10.45 27.95 3.14
CA ALA A 32 10.14 28.15 1.73
C ALA A 32 10.20 26.84 0.91
N LEU A 33 11.16 25.95 1.21
CA LEU A 33 11.26 24.63 0.60
C LEU A 33 10.02 23.78 0.89
N SER A 34 9.58 23.74 2.15
CA SER A 34 8.37 23.02 2.56
C SER A 34 7.13 23.55 1.82
N ALA A 35 6.93 24.87 1.84
CA ALA A 35 5.82 25.52 1.14
C ALA A 35 5.83 25.26 -0.39
N ALA A 36 7.00 25.12 -1.00
CA ALA A 36 7.11 24.84 -2.44
C ALA A 36 6.72 23.40 -2.82
N ARG A 37 6.76 22.42 -1.90
CA ARG A 37 6.36 21.03 -2.18
C ARG A 37 4.89 20.90 -2.55
N CYS A 38 4.03 21.67 -1.87
CA CYS A 38 2.59 21.68 -2.08
C CYS A 38 2.12 22.78 -3.05
N ARG A 39 3.05 23.52 -3.67
CA ARG A 39 2.68 24.61 -4.59
C ARG A 39 1.98 24.03 -5.83
N PRO A 40 0.85 24.60 -6.26
CA PRO A 40 0.17 24.17 -7.49
C PRO A 40 1.11 24.17 -8.70
N GLU A 41 0.96 23.18 -9.58
CA GLU A 41 1.88 22.99 -10.72
C GLU A 41 1.92 24.20 -11.66
N ALA A 42 0.77 24.84 -11.88
CA ALA A 42 0.66 26.04 -12.71
C ALA A 42 1.46 27.23 -12.15
N GLU A 43 1.44 27.42 -10.82
CA GLU A 43 2.21 28.47 -10.15
C GLU A 43 3.72 28.19 -10.24
N CYS A 44 4.11 26.92 -10.08
CA CYS A 44 5.50 26.50 -10.27
C CYS A 44 5.98 26.81 -11.69
N VAL A 45 5.21 26.40 -12.71
CA VAL A 45 5.55 26.62 -14.13
C VAL A 45 5.66 28.11 -14.45
N ALA A 46 4.74 28.93 -13.95
CA ALA A 46 4.79 30.38 -14.14
C ALA A 46 6.07 31.01 -13.55
N ALA A 47 6.45 30.59 -12.33
CA ALA A 47 7.66 31.08 -11.67
C ALA A 47 8.96 30.66 -12.38
N LEU A 48 8.97 29.46 -12.98
CA LEU A 48 10.13 28.92 -13.72
C LEU A 48 10.32 29.55 -15.10
N MET A 49 9.24 30.07 -15.69
CA MET A 49 9.22 30.50 -17.09
C MET A 49 10.26 31.59 -17.39
N ALA A 50 10.42 32.56 -16.49
CA ALA A 50 11.37 33.66 -16.67
C ALA A 50 12.83 33.16 -16.75
N ASP A 51 13.21 32.27 -15.85
CA ASP A 51 14.57 31.72 -15.78
C ASP A 51 14.87 30.71 -16.88
N ALA A 52 13.86 30.02 -17.42
CA ALA A 52 14.05 29.03 -18.48
C ALA A 52 14.00 29.63 -19.90
N THR A 53 13.39 30.80 -20.09
CA THR A 53 13.21 31.39 -21.42
C THR A 53 14.54 31.93 -21.97
N PRO A 54 15.05 31.45 -23.11
CA PRO A 54 16.20 32.05 -23.78
C PRO A 54 15.76 33.33 -24.52
N ASP A 55 16.69 34.25 -24.79
CA ASP A 55 16.38 35.37 -25.69
C ASP A 55 16.18 34.89 -27.15
N GLY A 56 15.74 35.79 -28.03
CA GLY A 56 15.36 35.42 -29.40
C GLY A 56 16.51 34.88 -30.26
N GLU A 57 17.74 35.36 -30.03
CA GLU A 57 18.92 34.90 -30.76
C GLU A 57 19.40 33.55 -30.20
N GLN A 58 19.46 33.44 -28.87
CA GLN A 58 19.76 32.20 -28.17
C GLN A 58 18.78 31.10 -28.58
N ALA A 59 17.48 31.37 -28.70
CA ALA A 59 16.49 30.37 -29.09
C ALA A 59 16.80 29.73 -30.46
N LEU A 60 17.26 30.52 -31.43
CA LEU A 60 17.69 30.02 -32.75
C LEU A 60 18.96 29.17 -32.63
N GLN A 61 19.96 29.66 -31.91
CA GLN A 61 21.21 28.94 -31.68
C GLN A 61 20.97 27.59 -30.98
N VAL A 62 20.07 27.55 -29.99
CA VAL A 62 19.67 26.31 -29.29
C VAL A 62 19.04 25.32 -30.26
N SER A 63 18.12 25.78 -31.12
CA SER A 63 17.46 24.94 -32.10
C SER A 63 18.45 24.32 -33.09
N ASP A 64 19.35 25.14 -33.66
CA ASP A 64 20.35 24.69 -34.63
C ASP A 64 21.34 23.71 -34.01
N LEU A 65 21.81 24.01 -32.79
CA LEU A 65 22.73 23.14 -32.06
C LEU A 65 22.05 21.82 -31.68
N ALA A 66 20.83 21.86 -31.15
CA ALA A 66 20.08 20.65 -30.80
C ALA A 66 19.83 19.76 -32.02
N ARG A 67 19.51 20.36 -33.17
CA ARG A 67 19.34 19.65 -34.44
C ARG A 67 20.64 18.97 -34.86
N ARG A 68 21.76 19.69 -34.84
CA ARG A 68 23.09 19.15 -35.20
C ARG A 68 23.46 17.96 -34.33
N LEU A 69 23.35 18.10 -33.00
CA LEU A 69 23.64 17.03 -32.05
C LEU A 69 22.72 15.80 -32.27
N SER A 70 21.43 16.03 -32.53
CA SER A 70 20.47 14.95 -32.76
C SER A 70 20.71 14.20 -34.08
N LEU A 71 21.09 14.91 -35.15
CA LEU A 71 21.45 14.30 -36.43
C LEU A 71 22.72 13.45 -36.31
N GLN A 72 23.76 13.98 -35.68
CA GLN A 72 25.01 13.24 -35.43
C GLN A 72 24.78 11.97 -34.61
N MET A 73 23.84 11.98 -33.65
CA MET A 73 23.44 10.77 -32.92
C MET A 73 22.78 9.71 -33.82
N ARG A 74 22.00 10.12 -34.82
CA ARG A 74 21.31 9.20 -35.74
C ARG A 74 22.21 8.58 -36.79
N GLU A 75 23.29 9.24 -37.15
CA GLU A 75 24.24 8.79 -38.19
C GLU A 75 25.15 7.64 -37.72
N ARG A 76 25.20 7.35 -36.41
CA ARG A 76 26.01 6.24 -35.86
C ARG A 76 25.15 5.02 -35.56
N ASP A 77 25.78 3.84 -35.64
CA ASP A 77 25.12 2.57 -35.30
C ASP A 77 24.59 2.60 -33.85
N PRO A 78 23.32 2.22 -33.63
CA PRO A 78 22.74 2.17 -32.30
C PRO A 78 23.50 1.17 -31.42
N GLY A 79 23.68 1.53 -30.15
CA GLY A 79 24.31 0.69 -29.15
C GLY A 79 23.58 -0.65 -28.97
N ALA A 80 24.27 -1.61 -28.35
CA ALA A 80 23.74 -2.94 -28.07
C ALA A 80 22.37 -2.91 -27.34
N LEU A 81 22.22 -1.97 -26.39
CA LEU A 81 21.01 -1.75 -25.61
C LEU A 81 19.87 -1.14 -26.42
N GLU A 82 20.15 -0.07 -27.16
CA GLU A 82 19.17 0.64 -28.00
C GLU A 82 18.56 -0.35 -29.01
N SER A 83 19.41 -1.17 -29.63
CA SER A 83 18.99 -2.26 -30.51
C SER A 83 18.08 -3.28 -29.81
N LEU A 84 18.37 -3.63 -28.56
CA LEU A 84 17.57 -4.57 -27.78
C LEU A 84 16.21 -3.99 -27.39
N MET A 85 16.17 -2.73 -26.96
CA MET A 85 14.94 -2.05 -26.55
C MET A 85 14.02 -1.75 -27.74
N GLN A 86 14.58 -1.49 -28.91
CA GLN A 86 13.81 -1.39 -30.15
C GLN A 86 13.24 -2.74 -30.59
N ALA A 87 14.01 -3.82 -30.45
CA ALA A 87 13.53 -5.15 -30.78
C ALA A 87 12.46 -5.64 -29.81
N PHE A 88 12.58 -5.29 -28.53
CA PHE A 88 11.65 -5.67 -27.46
C PHE A 88 11.21 -4.45 -26.64
N PRO A 89 10.31 -3.59 -27.18
CA PRO A 89 9.83 -2.42 -26.47
C PRO A 89 9.19 -2.80 -25.13
N LEU A 90 9.39 -2.00 -24.07
CA LEU A 90 8.86 -2.30 -22.74
C LEU A 90 7.33 -2.37 -22.67
N GLY A 91 6.63 -1.71 -23.61
CA GLY A 91 5.18 -1.83 -23.77
C GLY A 91 4.72 -3.17 -24.37
N SER A 92 5.63 -3.97 -24.93
CA SER A 92 5.31 -5.26 -25.55
C SER A 92 5.34 -6.41 -24.52
N ALA A 93 4.63 -7.51 -24.83
CA ALA A 93 4.62 -8.70 -23.99
C ALA A 93 6.02 -9.33 -23.85
N GLU A 94 6.82 -9.28 -24.91
CA GLU A 94 8.20 -9.75 -24.95
C GLU A 94 9.11 -8.90 -24.07
N GLY A 95 9.04 -7.56 -24.19
CA GLY A 95 9.84 -6.65 -23.38
C GLY A 95 9.58 -6.82 -21.87
N GLN A 96 8.32 -6.96 -21.47
CA GLN A 96 7.93 -7.24 -20.08
C GLN A 96 8.43 -8.60 -19.58
N SER A 97 8.38 -9.62 -20.44
CA SER A 97 8.83 -10.97 -20.12
C SER A 97 10.34 -11.04 -19.94
N LEU A 98 11.10 -10.35 -20.80
CA LEU A 98 12.55 -10.20 -20.69
C LEU A 98 12.93 -9.48 -19.40
N LEU A 99 12.19 -8.42 -19.04
CA LEU A 99 12.40 -7.65 -17.83
C LEU A 99 12.22 -8.50 -16.56
N ARG A 100 11.14 -9.30 -16.49
CA ARG A 100 10.87 -10.21 -15.36
C ARG A 100 11.92 -11.32 -15.25
N LEU A 101 12.36 -11.87 -16.39
CA LEU A 101 13.43 -12.87 -16.40
C LEU A 101 14.74 -12.27 -15.90
N ALA A 102 15.11 -11.09 -16.39
CA ALA A 102 16.29 -10.38 -15.94
C ALA A 102 16.22 -10.09 -14.43
N GLU A 103 15.10 -9.56 -13.92
CA GLU A 103 14.91 -9.22 -12.50
C GLU A 103 15.16 -10.40 -11.55
N ALA A 104 14.57 -11.55 -11.85
CA ALA A 104 14.36 -12.60 -10.87
C ALA A 104 15.23 -13.84 -11.11
N LEU A 105 15.56 -14.18 -12.37
CA LEU A 105 16.15 -15.49 -12.68
C LEU A 105 17.48 -15.73 -11.96
N LEU A 106 18.35 -14.71 -11.91
CA LEU A 106 19.67 -14.82 -11.27
C LEU A 106 19.63 -14.76 -9.74
N ARG A 107 18.50 -14.33 -9.14
CA ARG A 107 18.35 -14.19 -7.68
C ARG A 107 17.66 -15.39 -7.04
N ILE A 108 16.86 -16.13 -7.80
CA ILE A 108 16.16 -17.31 -7.31
C ILE A 108 17.22 -18.38 -7.01
N PRO A 109 17.34 -18.85 -5.75
CA PRO A 109 18.37 -19.82 -5.37
C PRO A 109 18.07 -21.24 -5.87
N ASP A 110 16.79 -21.60 -6.06
CA ASP A 110 16.39 -22.96 -6.41
C ASP A 110 16.02 -23.14 -7.90
N THR A 111 16.39 -24.30 -8.40
CA THR A 111 16.20 -24.70 -9.80
C THR A 111 14.72 -24.80 -10.21
N ALA A 112 13.85 -25.29 -9.31
CA ALA A 112 12.46 -25.56 -9.65
C ALA A 112 11.66 -24.26 -9.90
N THR A 113 11.94 -23.24 -9.11
CA THR A 113 11.34 -21.91 -9.22
C THR A 113 11.92 -21.15 -10.42
N GLN A 114 13.23 -21.26 -10.69
CA GLN A 114 13.84 -20.74 -11.93
C GLN A 114 13.15 -21.31 -13.17
N ASP A 115 12.95 -22.63 -13.23
CA ASP A 115 12.27 -23.28 -14.36
C ASP A 115 10.78 -22.89 -14.46
N ALA A 116 10.12 -22.68 -13.31
CA ALA A 116 8.75 -22.15 -13.29
C ALA A 116 8.68 -20.73 -13.85
N LEU A 117 9.63 -19.85 -13.49
CA LEU A 117 9.72 -18.51 -14.04
C LEU A 117 9.91 -18.54 -15.56
N ILE A 118 10.84 -19.37 -16.04
CA ILE A 118 11.09 -19.52 -17.48
C ILE A 118 9.81 -19.94 -18.20
N ARG A 119 9.10 -20.98 -17.72
CA ARG A 119 7.84 -21.43 -18.32
C ARG A 119 6.76 -20.33 -18.33
N ASP A 120 6.66 -19.56 -17.25
CA ASP A 120 5.68 -18.47 -17.11
C ASP A 120 5.91 -17.31 -18.08
N GLN A 121 7.16 -17.07 -18.52
CA GLN A 121 7.51 -15.93 -19.38
C GLN A 121 7.72 -16.31 -20.85
N VAL A 122 8.25 -17.50 -21.13
CA VAL A 122 8.61 -17.95 -22.49
C VAL A 122 7.40 -18.05 -23.43
N GLY A 123 6.22 -18.39 -22.92
CA GLY A 123 4.99 -18.50 -23.71
C GLY A 123 4.27 -17.17 -24.02
N LYS A 124 4.79 -16.03 -23.53
CA LYS A 124 4.15 -14.71 -23.66
C LYS A 124 4.82 -13.89 -24.77
N GLY A 125 4.38 -14.08 -26.02
CA GLY A 125 4.81 -13.26 -27.18
C GLY A 125 5.29 -14.05 -28.39
N ASP A 126 5.49 -13.36 -29.52
CA ASP A 126 5.99 -13.94 -30.78
C ASP A 126 7.48 -13.62 -30.99
N TRP A 127 8.32 -14.27 -30.18
CA TRP A 127 9.77 -14.09 -30.18
C TRP A 127 10.45 -14.38 -31.52
N ALA A 128 9.83 -15.21 -32.37
CA ALA A 128 10.40 -15.61 -33.66
C ALA A 128 10.49 -14.44 -34.65
N ARG A 129 9.62 -13.45 -34.51
CA ARG A 129 9.54 -12.26 -35.37
C ARG A 129 10.82 -11.39 -35.34
N ASN A 130 11.61 -11.49 -34.26
CA ASN A 130 12.81 -10.68 -34.06
C ASN A 130 14.13 -11.40 -34.46
N ILE A 131 14.06 -12.55 -35.12
CA ILE A 131 15.22 -13.30 -35.63
C ILE A 131 15.53 -12.88 -37.07
N GLY A 132 16.76 -12.43 -37.37
CA GLY A 132 17.12 -11.99 -38.72
C GLY A 132 18.61 -11.67 -38.90
N ARG A 133 19.09 -11.63 -40.15
CA ARG A 133 20.51 -11.32 -40.46
C ARG A 133 20.87 -9.85 -40.19
N ASP A 134 19.89 -8.95 -40.21
CA ASP A 134 20.08 -7.50 -40.03
C ASP A 134 19.94 -7.05 -38.55
N LYS A 135 19.86 -8.00 -37.61
CA LYS A 135 19.70 -7.73 -36.16
C LYS A 135 20.98 -8.01 -35.40
N SER A 136 21.26 -7.24 -34.35
CA SER A 136 22.47 -7.40 -33.53
C SER A 136 22.59 -8.83 -32.95
N LEU A 137 23.82 -9.27 -32.68
CA LEU A 137 24.09 -10.60 -32.10
C LEU A 137 23.30 -10.86 -30.80
N LEU A 138 23.11 -9.82 -29.99
CA LEU A 138 22.35 -9.86 -28.75
C LEU A 138 20.84 -10.03 -28.98
N VAL A 139 20.26 -9.25 -29.90
CA VAL A 139 18.85 -9.36 -30.28
C VAL A 139 18.56 -10.76 -30.83
N ASN A 140 19.46 -11.25 -31.69
CA ASN A 140 19.36 -12.60 -32.25
C ASN A 140 19.49 -13.69 -31.19
N ALA A 141 20.40 -13.54 -30.22
CA ALA A 141 20.57 -14.51 -29.14
C ALA A 141 19.33 -14.56 -28.23
N ALA A 142 18.79 -13.40 -27.83
CA ALA A 142 17.58 -13.30 -27.02
C ALA A 142 16.35 -13.87 -27.75
N ALA A 143 16.13 -13.47 -29.01
CA ALA A 143 15.01 -13.94 -29.83
C ALA A 143 15.06 -15.45 -30.10
N LYS A 144 16.23 -15.99 -30.46
CA LYS A 144 16.42 -17.44 -30.70
C LYS A 144 16.27 -18.25 -29.42
N GLY A 145 16.84 -17.79 -28.30
CA GLY A 145 16.74 -18.45 -27.01
C GLY A 145 15.28 -18.59 -26.54
N MET A 146 14.51 -17.50 -26.64
CA MET A 146 13.11 -17.47 -26.23
C MET A 146 12.18 -18.22 -27.20
N SER A 147 12.41 -18.12 -28.52
CA SER A 147 11.63 -18.85 -29.53
C SER A 147 11.81 -20.37 -29.43
N LEU A 148 13.04 -20.84 -29.18
CA LEU A 148 13.34 -22.25 -28.96
C LEU A 148 12.64 -22.77 -27.71
N ALA A 149 12.71 -22.03 -26.61
CA ALA A 149 12.03 -22.35 -25.38
C ALA A 149 10.48 -22.39 -25.56
N GLY A 150 9.93 -21.45 -26.33
CA GLY A 150 8.49 -21.35 -26.62
C GLY A 150 7.94 -22.57 -27.36
N ARG A 151 8.65 -23.02 -28.38
CA ARG A 151 8.30 -24.23 -29.16
C ARG A 151 8.31 -25.51 -28.31
N LEU A 152 9.16 -25.57 -27.30
CA LEU A 152 9.26 -26.72 -26.37
C LEU A 152 8.15 -26.70 -25.30
N THR A 153 7.62 -25.52 -24.95
CA THR A 153 6.51 -25.37 -23.99
C THR A 153 5.12 -25.46 -24.61
N ALA A 154 4.97 -25.25 -25.93
CA ALA A 154 3.68 -25.20 -26.62
C ALA A 154 3.03 -26.57 -26.91
N SER A 155 3.71 -27.70 -26.61
CA SER A 155 3.14 -29.04 -26.78
C SER A 155 2.13 -29.37 -25.66
N LYS A 156 0.89 -28.86 -25.78
CA LYS A 156 -0.24 -29.25 -24.92
C LYS A 156 -0.92 -30.50 -25.48
N GLY A 157 -0.64 -31.66 -24.87
CA GLY A 157 -1.35 -32.91 -25.14
C GLY A 157 -0.79 -34.05 -24.27
N PHE A 158 -1.59 -34.54 -23.33
CA PHE A 158 -1.23 -35.65 -22.44
C PHE A 158 -1.07 -36.95 -23.27
N SER A 159 0.16 -37.46 -23.37
CA SER A 159 0.44 -38.87 -23.66
C SER A 159 1.77 -39.25 -22.99
N LEU A 160 1.75 -40.32 -22.21
CA LEU A 160 2.81 -40.86 -21.35
C LEU A 160 4.07 -41.38 -22.12
N ARG A 161 4.43 -40.79 -23.26
CA ARG A 161 5.59 -41.23 -24.09
C ARG A 161 6.61 -40.15 -24.49
N SER A 162 6.54 -38.90 -24.03
CA SER A 162 7.60 -37.91 -24.31
C SER A 162 8.42 -37.51 -23.08
N LEU A 163 9.47 -38.29 -22.82
CA LEU A 163 10.56 -38.00 -21.88
C LEU A 163 11.46 -36.80 -22.28
N THR A 164 11.03 -35.92 -23.19
CA THR A 164 11.89 -34.89 -23.83
C THR A 164 11.69 -33.45 -23.36
N SER A 165 10.71 -33.15 -22.50
CA SER A 165 10.56 -31.80 -21.89
C SER A 165 11.49 -31.58 -20.69
N LEU A 166 11.99 -32.64 -20.06
CA LEU A 166 12.93 -32.59 -18.93
C LEU A 166 14.39 -32.36 -19.38
N THR A 167 14.76 -32.73 -20.60
CA THR A 167 16.15 -32.65 -21.09
C THR A 167 16.55 -31.26 -21.60
N SER A 168 15.59 -30.36 -21.89
CA SER A 168 15.85 -29.05 -22.47
C SER A 168 15.83 -27.88 -21.47
N ALA A 169 15.18 -28.03 -20.31
CA ALA A 169 15.12 -26.97 -19.29
C ALA A 169 16.50 -26.52 -18.76
N PRO A 170 17.46 -27.43 -18.46
CA PRO A 170 18.80 -27.01 -18.04
C PRO A 170 19.57 -26.26 -19.14
N MET A 171 19.33 -26.60 -20.41
CA MET A 171 19.94 -25.91 -21.55
C MET A 171 19.36 -24.51 -21.74
N ILE A 172 18.03 -24.35 -21.67
CA ILE A 172 17.35 -23.06 -21.78
C ILE A 172 17.81 -22.13 -20.66
N ARG A 173 17.89 -22.63 -19.42
CA ARG A 173 18.36 -21.84 -18.29
C ARG A 173 19.80 -21.37 -18.46
N ARG A 174 20.72 -22.28 -18.79
CA ARG A 174 22.13 -21.90 -19.06
C ARG A 174 22.25 -20.87 -20.19
N ALA A 175 21.40 -20.97 -21.22
CA ALA A 175 21.37 -19.98 -22.30
C ALA A 175 20.83 -18.63 -21.82
N MET A 176 19.77 -18.60 -21.01
CA MET A 176 19.19 -17.38 -20.44
C MET A 176 20.14 -16.72 -19.43
N ASP A 177 20.74 -17.48 -18.52
CA ASP A 177 21.74 -16.99 -17.56
C ASP A 177 22.91 -16.33 -18.27
N ARG A 178 23.44 -16.98 -19.32
CA ARG A 178 24.52 -16.42 -20.14
C ARG A 178 24.08 -15.15 -20.85
N THR A 179 22.85 -15.10 -21.36
CA THR A 179 22.29 -13.92 -22.02
C THR A 179 22.14 -12.75 -21.04
N ILE A 180 21.58 -12.96 -19.85
CA ILE A 180 21.41 -11.93 -18.82
C ILE A 180 22.77 -11.44 -18.33
N ARG A 181 23.77 -12.31 -18.14
CA ARG A 181 25.14 -11.90 -17.76
C ARG A 181 25.84 -11.06 -18.83
N ILE A 182 25.71 -11.46 -20.10
CA ILE A 182 26.25 -10.65 -21.21
C ILE A 182 25.56 -9.28 -21.24
N MET A 183 24.23 -9.23 -21.08
CA MET A 183 23.49 -7.97 -20.98
C MET A 183 24.01 -7.14 -19.79
N GLY A 184 24.16 -7.71 -18.60
CA GLY A 184 24.66 -7.01 -17.41
C GLY A 184 26.07 -6.43 -17.58
N SER A 185 26.95 -7.11 -18.32
CA SER A 185 28.32 -6.63 -18.58
C SER A 185 28.41 -5.35 -19.41
N GLN A 186 27.33 -4.98 -20.12
CA GLN A 186 27.26 -3.71 -20.87
C GLN A 186 26.94 -2.51 -19.98
N PHE A 187 26.43 -2.74 -18.77
CA PHE A 187 25.99 -1.68 -17.86
C PHE A 187 26.94 -1.49 -16.69
N VAL A 188 27.55 -2.58 -16.21
CA VAL A 188 28.55 -2.54 -15.16
C VAL A 188 29.89 -2.92 -15.77
N PRO A 189 30.80 -1.96 -15.91
CA PRO A 189 32.11 -2.24 -16.48
C PRO A 189 33.01 -3.07 -15.55
N GLY A 190 32.62 -3.28 -14.28
CA GLY A 190 33.32 -4.17 -13.36
C GLY A 190 32.55 -4.49 -12.08
N GLU A 191 32.67 -5.74 -11.60
CA GLU A 191 32.01 -6.20 -10.35
C GLU A 191 32.57 -5.53 -9.08
N ASN A 192 33.74 -4.92 -9.17
CA ASN A 192 34.41 -4.18 -8.11
C ASN A 192 35.14 -2.96 -8.67
N ILE A 193 35.58 -2.07 -7.78
CA ILE A 193 36.17 -0.78 -8.16
C ILE A 193 37.43 -0.94 -9.04
N HIS A 194 38.26 -1.94 -8.80
CA HIS A 194 39.48 -2.17 -9.59
C HIS A 194 39.16 -2.59 -11.03
N ALA A 195 38.15 -3.44 -11.20
CA ALA A 195 37.67 -3.83 -12.52
C ALA A 195 37.06 -2.63 -13.26
N ALA A 196 36.26 -1.82 -12.57
CA ALA A 196 35.69 -0.60 -13.14
C ALA A 196 36.76 0.42 -13.56
N LEU A 197 37.77 0.67 -12.70
CA LEU A 197 38.92 1.53 -13.02
C LEU A 197 39.67 1.04 -14.26
N LYS A 198 39.88 -0.27 -14.41
CA LYS A 198 40.54 -0.86 -15.58
C LYS A 198 39.73 -0.63 -16.86
N ALA A 199 38.41 -0.81 -16.80
CA ALA A 199 37.52 -0.62 -17.93
C ALA A 199 37.37 0.86 -18.33
N SER A 200 37.48 1.79 -17.39
CA SER A 200 37.40 3.24 -17.65
C SER A 200 38.64 3.82 -18.36
N ARG A 201 39.77 3.10 -18.44
CA ARG A 201 41.06 3.62 -18.96
C ARG A 201 40.98 4.16 -20.38
N GLU A 202 40.27 3.48 -21.28
CA GLU A 202 40.15 3.92 -22.68
C GLU A 202 39.40 5.25 -22.80
N GLN A 203 38.31 5.40 -22.04
CA GLN A 203 37.53 6.63 -22.02
C GLN A 203 38.30 7.76 -21.30
N ALA A 204 39.04 7.44 -20.22
CA ALA A 204 39.91 8.40 -19.54
C ALA A 204 40.98 8.98 -20.47
N ALA A 205 41.61 8.13 -21.30
CA ALA A 205 42.60 8.57 -22.29
C ALA A 205 42.02 9.51 -23.37
N ARG A 206 40.69 9.54 -23.52
CA ARG A 206 39.97 10.47 -24.41
C ARG A 206 39.53 11.77 -23.72
N GLY A 207 39.86 11.96 -22.44
CA GLY A 207 39.55 13.17 -21.68
C GLY A 207 38.29 13.09 -20.81
N PHE A 208 37.60 11.94 -20.73
CA PHE A 208 36.47 11.78 -19.81
C PHE A 208 36.93 11.73 -18.35
N THR A 209 36.13 12.30 -17.46
CA THR A 209 36.25 12.11 -16.00
C THR A 209 35.19 11.12 -15.51
N PHE A 210 35.26 10.65 -14.26
CA PHE A 210 34.39 9.57 -13.78
C PHE A 210 33.81 9.84 -12.40
N SER A 211 32.55 9.44 -12.19
CA SER A 211 31.93 9.28 -10.87
C SER A 211 31.54 7.83 -10.69
N TYR A 212 32.05 7.15 -9.66
CA TYR A 212 31.77 5.73 -9.42
C TYR A 212 30.63 5.58 -8.41
N ASP A 213 29.66 4.73 -8.71
CA ASP A 213 28.51 4.40 -7.83
C ASP A 213 28.60 2.94 -7.41
N MET A 214 28.78 2.70 -6.11
CA MET A 214 28.98 1.36 -5.55
C MET A 214 27.67 0.56 -5.35
N LEU A 215 26.57 1.03 -5.97
CA LEU A 215 25.26 0.37 -6.08
C LEU A 215 24.61 -0.06 -4.74
N GLY A 216 24.98 0.58 -3.63
CA GLY A 216 24.29 0.36 -2.35
C GLY A 216 23.12 1.31 -2.19
N GLU A 217 21.96 0.75 -1.86
CA GLU A 217 20.75 1.50 -1.55
C GLU A 217 19.85 0.72 -0.60
N SER A 218 19.06 1.45 0.19
CA SER A 218 18.01 0.91 1.05
C SER A 218 18.46 -0.29 1.88
N ALA A 219 19.54 -0.12 2.65
CA ALA A 219 19.95 -1.09 3.64
C ALA A 219 18.76 -1.46 4.52
N LEU A 220 18.53 -2.75 4.75
CA LEU A 220 17.49 -3.18 5.68
C LEU A 220 18.04 -3.48 7.07
N THR A 221 19.32 -3.81 7.14
CA THR A 221 19.99 -4.27 8.37
C THR A 221 21.27 -3.46 8.59
N ALA A 222 21.75 -3.39 9.84
CA ALA A 222 23.08 -2.85 10.13
C ALA A 222 24.20 -3.57 9.36
N THR A 223 24.05 -4.86 9.08
CA THR A 223 25.00 -5.65 8.26
C THR A 223 25.01 -5.16 6.82
N ASP A 224 23.84 -4.92 6.21
CA ASP A 224 23.73 -4.37 4.85
C ASP A 224 24.45 -3.02 4.76
N ALA A 225 24.24 -2.15 5.77
CA ALA A 225 24.86 -0.84 5.86
C ALA A 225 26.39 -0.90 6.03
N SER A 226 26.86 -1.79 6.91
CA SER A 226 28.29 -2.00 7.17
C SER A 226 29.01 -2.55 5.93
N ALA A 227 28.40 -3.51 5.23
CA ALA A 227 28.95 -4.06 4.00
C ALA A 227 29.01 -3.01 2.89
N PHE A 228 28.06 -2.08 2.83
CA PHE A 228 28.14 -0.97 1.87
C PHE A 228 29.21 0.05 2.25
N LEU A 229 29.32 0.40 3.53
CA LEU A 229 30.39 1.28 4.03
C LEU A 229 31.77 0.75 3.66
N GLU A 230 32.03 -0.55 3.87
CA GLU A 230 33.31 -1.17 3.53
C GLU A 230 33.62 -1.04 2.02
N ARG A 231 32.61 -1.23 1.15
CA ARG A 231 32.77 -1.02 -0.30
C ARG A 231 33.08 0.44 -0.65
N CYS A 232 32.46 1.40 0.05
CA CYS A 232 32.74 2.82 -0.14
C CYS A 232 34.17 3.17 0.30
N GLU A 233 34.63 2.68 1.45
CA GLU A 233 36.00 2.88 1.95
C GLU A 233 37.04 2.29 0.98
N GLN A 234 36.85 1.05 0.54
CA GLN A 234 37.71 0.41 -0.46
C GLN A 234 37.73 1.18 -1.78
N ALA A 235 36.58 1.72 -2.21
CA ALA A 235 36.49 2.53 -3.42
C ALA A 235 37.26 3.85 -3.29
N LEU A 236 37.15 4.56 -2.16
CA LEU A 236 37.91 5.79 -1.91
C LEU A 236 39.42 5.53 -2.00
N GLU A 237 39.92 4.48 -1.34
CA GLU A 237 41.35 4.14 -1.37
C GLU A 237 41.83 3.83 -2.80
N ALA A 238 41.08 3.00 -3.54
CA ALA A 238 41.43 2.64 -4.90
C ALA A 238 41.43 3.84 -5.84
N LEU A 239 40.46 4.75 -5.68
CA LEU A 239 40.38 5.99 -6.45
C LEU A 239 41.54 6.93 -6.12
N GLY A 240 41.93 7.06 -4.86
CA GLY A 240 43.02 7.93 -4.42
C GLY A 240 44.38 7.51 -4.99
N GLN A 241 44.61 6.19 -5.10
CA GLN A 241 45.80 5.65 -5.74
C GLN A 241 45.89 5.95 -7.25
N HIS A 242 44.74 6.17 -7.90
CA HIS A 242 44.64 6.38 -9.35
C HIS A 242 44.33 7.83 -9.75
N ALA A 243 44.04 8.73 -8.80
CA ALA A 243 43.58 10.09 -9.05
C ALA A 243 44.64 11.02 -9.69
N GLY A 244 45.89 10.56 -9.82
CA GLY A 244 47.00 11.38 -10.31
C GLY A 244 47.38 12.50 -9.31
N VAL A 245 48.46 13.23 -9.59
CA VAL A 245 48.98 14.29 -8.69
C VAL A 245 48.66 15.72 -9.17
N SER A 246 48.04 15.86 -10.35
CA SER A 246 47.81 17.14 -11.04
C SER A 246 46.35 17.28 -11.46
N GLY A 247 45.81 18.49 -11.37
CA GLY A 247 44.42 18.82 -11.77
C GLY A 247 43.59 19.35 -10.61
N THR A 248 42.51 20.06 -10.94
CA THR A 248 41.54 20.58 -9.96
C THR A 248 40.64 19.46 -9.44
N ILE A 249 39.98 19.65 -8.29
CA ILE A 249 39.01 18.69 -7.74
C ILE A 249 37.89 18.33 -8.74
N HIS A 250 37.59 19.23 -9.68
CA HIS A 250 36.59 19.06 -10.73
C HIS A 250 37.04 18.14 -11.88
N GLU A 251 38.35 17.89 -12.03
CA GLU A 251 38.91 16.98 -13.04
C GLU A 251 39.17 15.59 -12.44
N ARG A 252 39.25 15.50 -11.12
CA ARG A 252 39.50 14.27 -10.38
C ARG A 252 38.27 13.37 -10.35
N PRO A 253 38.44 12.04 -10.16
CA PRO A 253 37.31 11.14 -10.00
C PRO A 253 36.49 11.49 -8.74
N SER A 254 35.24 11.05 -8.73
CA SER A 254 34.37 11.16 -7.56
C SER A 254 33.75 9.83 -7.17
N LEU A 255 33.43 9.68 -5.88
CA LEU A 255 32.58 8.61 -5.37
C LEU A 255 31.16 9.14 -5.17
N SER A 256 30.18 8.47 -5.78
CA SER A 256 28.75 8.68 -5.55
C SER A 256 28.24 7.71 -4.48
N LEU A 257 27.50 8.22 -3.51
CA LEU A 257 26.90 7.43 -2.44
C LEU A 257 25.44 7.77 -2.23
N LYS A 258 24.65 6.78 -1.84
CA LYS A 258 23.26 6.93 -1.41
C LYS A 258 23.21 6.73 0.10
N LEU A 259 22.61 7.69 0.80
CA LEU A 259 22.57 7.70 2.26
C LEU A 259 21.76 6.52 2.81
N SER A 260 20.71 6.10 2.10
CA SER A 260 19.93 4.92 2.48
C SER A 260 20.71 3.60 2.43
N GLY A 261 21.82 3.55 1.69
CA GLY A 261 22.71 2.39 1.70
C GLY A 261 23.58 2.31 2.96
N LEU A 262 23.80 3.43 3.64
CA LEU A 262 24.71 3.54 4.80
C LEU A 262 23.99 3.49 6.14
N HIS A 263 22.67 3.50 6.17
CA HIS A 263 21.91 3.41 7.40
C HIS A 263 20.55 2.72 7.17
N PRO A 264 20.19 1.69 7.94
CA PRO A 264 19.01 0.88 7.67
C PRO A 264 17.69 1.63 7.90
N ARG A 265 17.72 2.71 8.69
CA ARG A 265 16.54 3.53 9.00
C ARG A 265 16.70 4.98 8.55
N PHE A 266 17.24 5.21 7.36
CA PHE A 266 17.39 6.55 6.77
C PHE A 266 16.02 7.16 6.39
N SER A 267 15.39 7.83 7.35
CA SER A 267 14.10 8.52 7.26
C SER A 267 14.04 9.67 8.26
N ARG A 268 13.25 10.71 7.96
CA ARG A 268 13.06 11.85 8.85
C ARG A 268 12.55 11.47 10.26
N THR A 269 11.72 10.43 10.39
CA THR A 269 11.22 9.98 11.69
C THR A 269 12.34 9.50 12.62
N LYS A 270 13.53 9.19 12.07
CA LYS A 270 14.72 8.69 12.77
C LYS A 270 15.85 9.70 12.83
N ARG A 271 15.53 11.00 12.71
CA ARG A 271 16.52 12.09 12.68
C ARG A 271 17.59 11.96 13.77
N ALA A 272 17.20 11.75 15.03
CA ALA A 272 18.15 11.61 16.13
C ALA A 272 19.21 10.53 15.85
N ARG A 273 18.76 9.29 15.57
CA ARG A 273 19.65 8.18 15.19
C ARG A 273 20.53 8.50 13.99
N ILE A 274 19.99 9.17 12.96
CA ILE A 274 20.77 9.51 11.76
C ILE A 274 21.89 10.50 12.08
N MET A 275 21.60 11.52 12.89
CA MET A 275 22.61 12.49 13.31
C MET A 275 23.66 11.86 14.25
N ASP A 276 23.29 10.86 15.04
CA ASP A 276 24.19 10.21 16.00
C ASP A 276 25.00 9.05 15.37
N GLU A 277 24.43 8.31 14.41
CA GLU A 277 24.99 7.08 13.85
C GLU A 277 25.57 7.30 12.44
N LEU A 278 24.81 7.94 11.53
CA LEU A 278 25.20 8.09 10.13
C LEU A 278 26.10 9.31 9.87
N LEU A 279 25.81 10.46 10.48
CA LEU A 279 26.62 11.66 10.27
C LEU A 279 28.10 11.43 10.62
N PRO A 280 28.48 10.79 11.75
CA PRO A 280 29.89 10.50 12.03
C PRO A 280 30.56 9.59 10.99
N VAL A 281 29.82 8.64 10.41
CA VAL A 281 30.32 7.79 9.32
C VAL A 281 30.65 8.64 8.09
N LEU A 282 29.73 9.54 7.72
CA LEU A 282 29.93 10.43 6.56
C LEU A 282 31.04 11.46 6.79
N GLN A 283 31.18 11.98 8.00
CA GLN A 283 32.30 12.86 8.36
C GLN A 283 33.64 12.16 8.13
N ARG A 284 33.79 10.89 8.55
CA ARG A 284 35.01 10.10 8.30
C ARG A 284 35.25 9.90 6.80
N LEU A 285 34.22 9.53 6.04
CA LEU A 285 34.34 9.37 4.58
C LEU A 285 34.71 10.68 3.89
N ALA A 286 34.13 11.81 4.28
CA ALA A 286 34.41 13.12 3.72
C ALA A 286 35.83 13.60 4.06
N ILE A 287 36.28 13.45 5.31
CA ILE A 287 37.65 13.77 5.72
C ILE A 287 38.64 12.91 4.93
N ARG A 288 38.34 11.61 4.77
CA ARG A 288 39.20 10.72 3.98
C ARG A 288 39.22 11.12 2.50
N ALA A 289 38.06 11.43 1.92
CA ALA A 289 37.95 11.92 0.55
C ALA A 289 38.72 13.23 0.34
N ARG A 290 38.72 14.16 1.33
CA ARG A 290 39.59 15.34 1.33
C ARG A 290 41.07 14.98 1.31
N HIS A 291 41.52 14.07 2.15
CA HIS A 291 42.93 13.68 2.21
C HIS A 291 43.43 13.03 0.91
N LEU A 292 42.57 12.27 0.25
CA LEU A 292 42.84 11.68 -1.06
C LEU A 292 42.54 12.65 -2.22
N ASP A 293 41.92 13.79 -1.90
CA ASP A 293 41.44 14.84 -2.80
C ASP A 293 40.62 14.26 -3.97
N ILE A 294 39.54 13.55 -3.62
CA ILE A 294 38.58 12.88 -4.52
C ILE A 294 37.20 13.48 -4.25
N GLY A 295 36.40 13.77 -5.28
CA GLY A 295 35.04 14.28 -5.07
C GLY A 295 34.14 13.27 -4.32
N LEU A 296 33.29 13.76 -3.42
CA LEU A 296 32.28 12.97 -2.71
C LEU A 296 30.89 13.52 -3.03
N MET A 297 30.10 12.74 -3.75
CA MET A 297 28.77 13.13 -4.23
C MET A 297 27.68 12.38 -3.48
N ILE A 298 26.78 13.12 -2.82
CA ILE A 298 25.56 12.57 -2.24
C ILE A 298 24.47 12.53 -3.31
N ASP A 299 24.05 11.32 -3.69
CA ASP A 299 22.95 11.13 -4.63
C ASP A 299 21.59 11.44 -3.97
N ALA A 300 20.66 11.98 -4.76
CA ALA A 300 19.30 12.26 -4.33
C ALA A 300 18.40 11.03 -4.52
N GLU A 301 17.59 10.76 -3.51
CA GLU A 301 16.69 9.60 -3.43
C GLU A 301 15.22 10.04 -3.52
N GLU A 302 14.31 9.44 -2.76
CA GLU A 302 12.89 9.84 -2.71
C GLU A 302 12.68 11.16 -1.97
N SER A 303 11.58 11.86 -2.28
CA SER A 303 11.29 13.19 -1.72
C SER A 303 11.12 13.18 -0.19
N GLU A 304 10.64 12.07 0.39
CA GLU A 304 10.51 11.86 1.84
C GLU A 304 11.85 11.85 2.60
N ARG A 305 12.98 11.73 1.88
CA ARG A 305 14.33 11.73 2.45
C ARG A 305 15.03 13.09 2.31
N LEU A 306 14.41 14.05 1.62
CA LEU A 306 15.04 15.31 1.26
C LEU A 306 15.51 16.12 2.48
N ASP A 307 14.63 16.33 3.47
CA ASP A 307 14.99 17.16 4.64
C ASP A 307 16.14 16.57 5.44
N ILE A 308 16.10 15.26 5.69
CA ILE A 308 17.15 14.58 6.46
C ILE A 308 18.48 14.48 5.68
N ALA A 309 18.43 14.32 4.36
CA ALA A 309 19.63 14.38 3.52
C ALA A 309 20.28 15.77 3.58
N LEU A 310 19.46 16.83 3.57
CA LEU A 310 19.94 18.20 3.60
C LEU A 310 20.50 18.58 4.98
N ASP A 311 19.91 18.09 6.08
CA ASP A 311 20.46 18.24 7.43
C ASP A 311 21.86 17.63 7.57
N VAL A 312 22.03 16.41 7.06
CA VAL A 312 23.32 15.72 7.05
C VAL A 312 24.33 16.45 6.16
N PHE A 313 23.91 16.90 4.98
CA PHE A 313 24.79 17.61 4.05
C PHE A 313 25.24 18.97 4.60
N GLU A 314 24.34 19.75 5.19
CA GLU A 314 24.69 21.03 5.82
C GLU A 314 25.66 20.85 6.99
N ALA A 315 25.49 19.78 7.78
CA ALA A 315 26.45 19.43 8.83
C ALA A 315 27.84 19.06 8.28
N LEU A 316 27.94 18.42 7.11
CA LEU A 316 29.22 18.17 6.44
C LEU A 316 29.85 19.47 5.91
N CYS A 317 29.07 20.35 5.30
CA CYS A 317 29.56 21.63 4.79
C CYS A 317 30.06 22.56 5.89
N THR A 318 29.65 22.39 7.14
CA THR A 318 30.11 23.19 8.28
C THR A 318 31.31 22.59 9.01
N LEU A 319 31.78 21.41 8.60
CA LEU A 319 32.88 20.70 9.25
C LEU A 319 34.22 21.43 9.06
N PRO A 320 34.91 21.89 10.11
CA PRO A 320 36.20 22.59 10.01
C PRO A 320 37.29 21.78 9.31
N GLU A 321 37.28 20.46 9.50
CA GLU A 321 38.19 19.51 8.86
C GLU A 321 37.97 19.36 7.36
N LEU A 322 37.02 20.09 6.77
CA LEU A 322 36.81 20.18 5.32
C LEU A 322 37.10 21.58 4.75
N GLU A 323 37.66 22.49 5.55
CA GLU A 323 37.97 23.85 5.11
C GLU A 323 38.95 23.86 3.92
N GLY A 324 38.68 24.71 2.93
CA GLY A 324 39.47 24.84 1.71
C GLY A 324 39.29 23.69 0.70
N TRP A 325 38.45 22.69 0.98
CA TRP A 325 38.18 21.58 0.08
C TRP A 325 36.77 21.69 -0.55
N ASN A 326 36.72 21.78 -1.88
CA ASN A 326 35.50 21.95 -2.68
C ASN A 326 35.03 20.63 -3.34
N GLY A 327 35.35 19.49 -2.73
CA GLY A 327 35.00 18.16 -3.24
C GLY A 327 33.68 17.62 -2.71
N LEU A 328 32.93 18.36 -1.89
CA LEU A 328 31.57 17.96 -1.49
C LEU A 328 30.56 18.26 -2.60
N GLY A 329 29.68 17.30 -2.87
CA GLY A 329 28.61 17.46 -3.83
C GLY A 329 27.26 16.91 -3.39
N PHE A 330 26.21 17.46 -3.98
CA PHE A 330 24.82 17.12 -3.72
C PHE A 330 24.05 17.04 -5.03
N ALA A 331 23.30 15.96 -5.25
CA ALA A 331 22.44 15.84 -6.42
C ALA A 331 21.09 16.56 -6.20
N LEU A 332 20.65 17.29 -7.22
CA LEU A 332 19.41 18.07 -7.23
C LEU A 332 18.49 17.52 -8.32
N GLN A 333 17.25 17.15 -7.96
CA GLN A 333 16.30 16.56 -8.90
C GLN A 333 15.30 17.61 -9.41
N ALA A 334 15.43 18.02 -10.67
CA ALA A 334 14.62 19.06 -11.28
C ALA A 334 13.13 18.71 -11.45
N TYR A 335 12.77 17.43 -11.44
CA TYR A 335 11.37 16.98 -11.48
C TYR A 335 10.58 17.33 -10.22
N ASN A 336 11.25 17.72 -9.15
CA ASN A 336 10.65 18.07 -7.88
C ASN A 336 10.21 19.54 -7.95
N ARG A 337 8.99 19.83 -7.53
CA ARG A 337 8.42 21.18 -7.58
C ARG A 337 9.20 22.17 -6.72
N CYS A 338 9.87 21.69 -5.66
CA CYS A 338 10.70 22.51 -4.76
C CYS A 338 12.18 22.56 -5.16
N ALA A 339 12.58 22.06 -6.34
CA ALA A 339 13.98 22.08 -6.78
C ALA A 339 14.62 23.48 -6.81
N PRO A 340 13.93 24.56 -7.24
CA PRO A 340 14.51 25.90 -7.22
C PRO A 340 14.77 26.42 -5.81
N GLU A 341 13.88 26.12 -4.86
CA GLU A 341 14.04 26.46 -3.45
C GLU A 341 15.17 25.66 -2.80
N LEU A 342 15.32 24.37 -3.17
CA LEU A 342 16.47 23.57 -2.73
C LEU A 342 17.79 24.16 -3.24
N LEU A 343 17.83 24.58 -4.50
CA LEU A 343 19.02 25.22 -5.07
C LEU A 343 19.39 26.50 -4.31
N ASN A 344 18.40 27.32 -3.94
CA ASN A 344 18.65 28.53 -3.14
C ASN A 344 19.26 28.19 -1.78
N ILE A 345 18.84 27.10 -1.14
CA ILE A 345 19.46 26.60 0.10
C ILE A 345 20.92 26.18 -0.16
N LEU A 346 21.19 25.45 -1.24
CA LEU A 346 22.56 25.02 -1.57
C LEU A 346 23.48 26.22 -1.85
N ILE A 347 22.99 27.25 -2.55
CA ILE A 347 23.73 28.50 -2.77
C ILE A 347 24.02 29.20 -1.44
N ASP A 348 23.03 29.31 -0.55
CA ASP A 348 23.19 29.90 0.78
C ASP A 348 24.21 29.13 1.63
N ILE A 349 24.16 27.79 1.64
CA ILE A 349 25.14 26.95 2.33
C ILE A 349 26.54 27.21 1.75
N GLY A 350 26.68 27.26 0.41
CA GLY A 350 27.96 27.55 -0.24
C GLY A 350 28.53 28.91 0.16
N ALA A 351 27.69 29.94 0.18
CA ALA A 351 28.06 31.30 0.58
C ALA A 351 28.52 31.36 2.04
N ARG A 352 27.72 30.82 2.98
CA ARG A 352 28.02 30.85 4.42
C ARG A 352 29.22 30.00 4.83
N THR A 353 29.46 28.90 4.10
CA THR A 353 30.55 27.96 4.41
C THR A 353 31.80 28.19 3.56
N HIS A 354 31.80 29.23 2.71
CA HIS A 354 32.86 29.56 1.76
C HIS A 354 33.30 28.35 0.91
N ARG A 355 32.32 27.55 0.48
CA ARG A 355 32.54 26.36 -0.33
C ARG A 355 31.88 26.50 -1.69
N ARG A 356 32.59 26.04 -2.70
CA ARG A 356 32.06 25.87 -4.04
C ARG A 356 31.49 24.46 -4.19
N ILE A 357 30.22 24.31 -3.84
CA ILE A 357 29.54 23.01 -3.77
C ILE A 357 29.35 22.44 -5.18
N MET A 358 29.72 21.19 -5.40
CA MET A 358 29.42 20.49 -6.65
C MET A 358 27.94 20.09 -6.67
N VAL A 359 27.14 20.74 -7.52
CA VAL A 359 25.70 20.39 -7.62
C VAL A 359 25.46 19.61 -8.90
N ARG A 360 25.07 18.34 -8.73
CA ARG A 360 24.65 17.48 -9.83
C ARG A 360 23.18 17.68 -10.11
N LEU A 361 22.86 18.46 -11.14
CA LEU A 361 21.48 18.62 -11.59
C LEU A 361 21.08 17.41 -12.44
N VAL A 362 20.08 16.67 -11.98
CA VAL A 362 19.43 15.55 -12.69
C VAL A 362 17.95 15.88 -12.90
N LYS A 363 17.26 15.15 -13.78
CA LYS A 363 15.79 15.25 -13.85
C LYS A 363 15.15 14.59 -12.63
N GLY A 364 15.34 13.27 -12.47
CA GLY A 364 14.82 12.50 -11.34
C GLY A 364 14.64 11.03 -11.73
N ALA A 365 14.71 10.12 -10.75
CA ALA A 365 14.70 8.67 -10.98
C ALA A 365 13.52 7.94 -10.31
N TYR A 366 12.72 8.63 -9.50
CA TYR A 366 11.69 8.00 -8.64
C TYR A 366 10.26 8.40 -9.01
N TRP A 367 10.02 8.99 -10.19
CA TRP A 367 8.76 9.66 -10.52
C TRP A 367 7.51 8.77 -10.33
N ASN A 368 7.53 7.55 -10.85
CA ASN A 368 6.43 6.58 -10.67
C ASN A 368 6.15 6.28 -9.18
N ARG A 369 7.21 6.17 -8.37
CA ARG A 369 7.09 5.92 -6.93
C ARG A 369 6.48 7.13 -6.22
N GLU A 370 6.88 8.34 -6.58
CA GLU A 370 6.33 9.58 -5.99
C GLU A 370 4.85 9.77 -6.32
N ILE A 371 4.44 9.51 -7.57
CA ILE A 371 3.01 9.55 -7.96
C ILE A 371 2.21 8.54 -7.14
N ARG A 372 2.66 7.28 -7.08
CA ARG A 372 1.99 6.24 -6.30
C ARG A 372 1.94 6.57 -4.82
N ARG A 373 3.05 7.02 -4.23
CA ARG A 373 3.15 7.36 -2.81
C ARG A 373 2.16 8.47 -2.46
N ALA A 374 2.15 9.57 -3.20
CA ALA A 374 1.22 10.67 -2.95
C ALA A 374 -0.25 10.24 -3.02
N GLN A 375 -0.62 9.40 -4.01
CA GLN A 375 -1.98 8.84 -4.11
C GLN A 375 -2.34 7.91 -2.94
N VAL A 376 -1.41 7.03 -2.53
CA VAL A 376 -1.63 6.12 -1.40
C VAL A 376 -1.73 6.87 -0.08
N GLU A 377 -0.85 7.85 0.14
CA GLU A 377 -0.77 8.64 1.38
C GLU A 377 -1.78 9.80 1.43
N GLY A 378 -2.46 10.13 0.32
CA GLY A 378 -3.42 11.24 0.27
C GLY A 378 -2.75 12.61 0.33
N LEU A 379 -1.55 12.74 -0.24
CA LEU A 379 -0.73 13.95 -0.27
C LEU A 379 -0.78 14.62 -1.64
N ASP A 380 -0.33 15.86 -1.76
CA ASP A 380 -0.06 16.45 -3.07
C ASP A 380 1.19 15.84 -3.73
N PHE A 381 1.26 15.90 -5.06
CA PHE A 381 2.44 15.43 -5.78
C PHE A 381 3.65 16.36 -5.51
N PRO A 382 4.78 15.83 -4.98
CA PRO A 382 6.00 16.61 -4.82
C PRO A 382 6.72 16.85 -6.16
N VAL A 383 6.27 16.19 -7.23
CA VAL A 383 6.87 16.20 -8.56
C VAL A 383 5.95 16.80 -9.62
N PHE A 384 6.52 17.28 -10.72
CA PHE A 384 5.76 17.67 -11.90
C PHE A 384 5.07 16.44 -12.53
N THR A 385 3.88 16.63 -13.09
CA THR A 385 3.08 15.54 -13.70
C THR A 385 3.25 15.46 -15.22
N ARG A 386 3.91 16.46 -15.82
CA ARG A 386 4.29 16.47 -17.24
C ARG A 386 5.79 16.53 -17.41
N LYS A 387 6.30 15.84 -18.43
CA LYS A 387 7.74 15.80 -18.71
C LYS A 387 8.30 17.17 -19.12
N CYS A 388 7.55 17.96 -19.90
CA CYS A 388 8.00 19.30 -20.32
C CYS A 388 8.17 20.27 -19.14
N HIS A 389 7.41 20.11 -18.06
CA HIS A 389 7.56 20.93 -16.85
C HIS A 389 8.82 20.57 -16.06
N THR A 390 9.18 19.29 -16.02
CA THR A 390 10.49 18.85 -15.50
C THR A 390 11.64 19.44 -16.33
N ASP A 391 11.52 19.44 -17.66
CA ASP A 391 12.53 20.06 -18.52
C ASP A 391 12.65 21.57 -18.27
N LEU A 392 11.52 22.28 -18.12
CA LEU A 392 11.48 23.70 -17.78
C LEU A 392 12.19 23.98 -16.45
N SER A 393 11.85 23.21 -15.41
CA SER A 393 12.49 23.29 -14.10
C SER A 393 14.00 23.05 -14.17
N TYR A 394 14.43 22.08 -14.97
CA TYR A 394 15.84 21.78 -15.18
C TYR A 394 16.58 22.97 -15.80
N LEU A 395 16.02 23.61 -16.83
CA LEU A 395 16.63 24.77 -17.48
C LEU A 395 16.70 26.00 -16.56
N ALA A 396 15.63 26.26 -15.81
CA ALA A 396 15.60 27.34 -14.83
C ALA A 396 16.66 27.14 -13.72
N CYS A 397 16.74 25.93 -13.15
CA CYS A 397 17.77 25.59 -12.17
C CYS A 397 19.17 25.71 -12.77
N ALA A 398 19.38 25.28 -14.02
CA ALA A 398 20.67 25.38 -14.68
C ALA A 398 21.12 26.83 -14.87
N ARG A 399 20.22 27.73 -15.30
CA ARG A 399 20.53 29.16 -15.41
C ARG A 399 20.90 29.76 -14.04
N ARG A 400 20.15 29.45 -12.99
CA ARG A 400 20.45 29.92 -11.62
C ARG A 400 21.81 29.42 -11.13
N MET A 401 22.15 28.15 -11.37
CA MET A 401 23.46 27.58 -11.03
C MET A 401 24.60 28.30 -11.75
N LEU A 402 24.43 28.63 -13.05
CA LEU A 402 25.43 29.38 -13.83
C LEU A 402 25.62 30.82 -13.33
N SER A 403 24.61 31.39 -12.67
CA SER A 403 24.65 32.74 -12.08
C SER A 403 25.26 32.80 -10.67
N ALA A 404 25.59 31.67 -10.05
CA ALA A 404 26.22 31.58 -8.72
C ALA A 404 27.57 30.82 -8.77
N PRO A 405 28.55 31.27 -9.59
CA PRO A 405 29.76 30.51 -9.86
C PRO A 405 30.73 30.40 -8.68
N ALA A 406 30.61 31.27 -7.66
CA ALA A 406 31.47 31.24 -6.48
C ALA A 406 31.01 30.16 -5.48
N GLU A 407 29.70 29.97 -5.36
CA GLU A 407 29.08 29.06 -4.41
C GLU A 407 28.83 27.67 -5.01
N ILE A 408 28.63 27.59 -6.33
CA ILE A 408 28.23 26.36 -7.02
C ILE A 408 29.20 26.02 -8.16
N TYR A 409 29.59 24.75 -8.21
CA TYR A 409 30.15 24.12 -9.41
C TYR A 409 29.04 23.29 -10.10
N PRO A 410 28.48 23.76 -11.23
CA PRO A 410 27.37 23.10 -11.89
C PRO A 410 27.81 21.82 -12.62
N GLN A 411 27.10 20.72 -12.36
CA GLN A 411 27.29 19.45 -13.07
C GLN A 411 25.97 19.01 -13.70
N PHE A 412 25.84 19.15 -15.02
CA PHE A 412 24.58 18.93 -15.73
C PHE A 412 24.46 17.48 -16.24
N ALA A 413 23.75 16.64 -15.51
CA ALA A 413 23.56 15.23 -15.85
C ALA A 413 22.33 15.03 -16.74
N THR A 414 22.55 14.89 -18.05
CA THR A 414 21.48 14.73 -19.04
C THR A 414 21.96 14.02 -20.31
N HIS A 415 21.06 13.28 -20.95
CA HIS A 415 21.28 12.67 -22.27
C HIS A 415 20.47 13.34 -23.36
N ASN A 416 19.78 14.44 -23.06
CA ASN A 416 18.90 15.12 -24.00
C ASN A 416 19.65 16.22 -24.75
N ALA A 417 19.78 16.07 -26.07
CA ALA A 417 20.51 17.01 -26.92
C ALA A 417 19.96 18.44 -26.87
N GLN A 418 18.63 18.61 -26.80
CA GLN A 418 18.00 19.93 -26.65
C GLN A 418 18.41 20.58 -25.33
N THR A 419 18.44 19.83 -24.23
CA THR A 419 18.83 20.35 -22.92
C THR A 419 20.31 20.76 -22.89
N ILE A 420 21.20 19.96 -23.50
CA ILE A 420 22.63 20.26 -23.64
C ILE A 420 22.82 21.54 -24.47
N ALA A 421 22.16 21.61 -25.63
CA ALA A 421 22.22 22.78 -26.51
C ALA A 421 21.77 24.05 -25.77
N HIS A 422 20.65 23.98 -25.06
CA HIS A 422 20.14 25.10 -24.28
C HIS A 422 21.15 25.60 -23.25
N ILE A 423 21.67 24.70 -22.42
CA ILE A 423 22.62 25.06 -21.35
C ILE A 423 23.90 25.64 -21.92
N HIS A 424 24.45 25.02 -22.97
CA HIS A 424 25.67 25.50 -23.60
C HIS A 424 25.49 26.91 -24.18
N THR A 425 24.37 27.16 -24.86
CA THR A 425 24.06 28.48 -25.42
C THR A 425 23.89 29.55 -24.33
N ILE A 426 23.13 29.29 -23.26
CA ILE A 426 22.92 30.29 -22.20
C ILE A 426 24.18 30.51 -21.34
N ALA A 427 25.07 29.52 -21.27
CA ALA A 427 26.36 29.70 -20.63
C ALA A 427 27.26 30.62 -21.48
N GLY A 428 27.11 30.65 -22.80
CA GLY A 428 28.01 31.34 -23.71
C GLY A 428 29.36 30.62 -23.82
N PRO A 429 30.44 31.32 -24.26
CA PRO A 429 31.74 30.69 -24.49
C PRO A 429 32.23 29.91 -23.27
N PHE A 430 32.67 28.66 -23.51
CA PHE A 430 33.14 27.78 -22.45
C PHE A 430 34.47 28.27 -21.85
N GLN A 431 34.61 28.09 -20.54
CA GLN A 431 35.84 28.35 -19.79
C GLN A 431 36.06 27.19 -18.83
N ALA A 432 37.30 26.71 -18.72
CA ALA A 432 37.66 25.62 -17.82
C ALA A 432 37.28 25.94 -16.37
N GLY A 433 36.76 24.95 -15.65
CA GLY A 433 36.31 25.11 -14.26
C GLY A 433 34.95 25.81 -14.09
N ARG A 434 34.27 26.20 -15.17
CA ARG A 434 32.96 26.87 -15.09
C ARG A 434 31.80 25.92 -14.81
N TYR A 435 31.70 24.82 -15.56
CA TYR A 435 30.71 23.74 -15.39
C TYR A 435 31.19 22.47 -16.10
N GLU A 436 30.52 21.34 -15.87
CA GLU A 436 30.68 20.11 -16.66
C GLU A 436 29.31 19.52 -17.04
N PHE A 437 29.29 18.69 -18.08
CA PHE A 437 28.17 17.78 -18.34
C PHE A 437 28.44 16.42 -17.69
N GLN A 438 27.39 15.65 -17.44
CA GLN A 438 27.53 14.27 -17.02
C GLN A 438 26.63 13.34 -17.82
N CYS A 439 27.09 12.11 -18.00
CA CYS A 439 26.34 11.06 -18.67
C CYS A 439 26.46 9.74 -17.92
N LEU A 440 25.75 8.72 -18.41
CA LEU A 440 25.78 7.39 -17.81
C LEU A 440 26.61 6.46 -18.70
N HIS A 441 27.38 5.58 -18.08
CA HIS A 441 28.11 4.54 -18.78
C HIS A 441 27.18 3.66 -19.63
N GLY A 442 27.59 3.32 -20.85
CA GLY A 442 26.85 2.41 -21.74
C GLY A 442 25.56 2.96 -22.35
N MET A 443 25.28 4.26 -22.22
CA MET A 443 24.05 4.89 -22.74
C MET A 443 24.32 5.91 -23.84
N ALA A 444 24.55 7.18 -23.49
CA ALA A 444 24.64 8.28 -24.44
C ALA A 444 26.08 8.65 -24.84
N GLU A 445 26.99 7.67 -24.84
CA GLU A 445 28.42 7.91 -25.05
C GLU A 445 28.71 8.60 -26.39
N THR A 446 27.89 8.32 -27.41
CA THR A 446 27.96 9.00 -28.72
C THR A 446 27.77 10.51 -28.59
N LEU A 447 26.76 10.95 -27.85
CA LEU A 447 26.47 12.37 -27.60
C LEU A 447 27.57 12.99 -26.72
N SER A 448 27.98 12.29 -25.67
CA SER A 448 29.00 12.78 -24.74
C SER A 448 30.38 12.95 -25.39
N ARG A 449 30.72 12.14 -26.40
CA ARG A 449 31.95 12.34 -27.20
C ARG A 449 31.93 13.64 -27.99
N GLU A 450 30.78 14.05 -28.51
CA GLU A 450 30.64 15.33 -29.22
C GLU A 450 30.71 16.51 -28.25
N VAL A 451 30.14 16.37 -27.06
CA VAL A 451 30.25 17.38 -25.99
C VAL A 451 31.71 17.61 -25.60
N LEU A 452 32.49 16.53 -25.45
CA LEU A 452 33.90 16.59 -25.03
C LEU A 452 34.86 16.99 -26.16
N SER A 453 34.50 16.78 -27.43
CA SER A 453 35.42 17.01 -28.55
C SER A 453 35.79 18.49 -28.69
N PRO A 454 37.08 18.83 -28.94
CA PRO A 454 37.50 20.19 -29.29
C PRO A 454 36.86 20.71 -30.59
N SER A 455 36.47 19.80 -31.49
CA SER A 455 35.71 20.14 -32.71
C SER A 455 34.19 20.25 -32.48
N GLY A 456 33.74 19.91 -31.26
CA GLY A 456 32.34 19.86 -30.85
C GLY A 456 32.01 21.02 -29.92
N LEU A 457 31.76 20.74 -28.63
CA LEU A 457 31.48 21.80 -27.63
C LEU A 457 32.68 22.15 -26.73
N ASP A 458 33.72 21.31 -26.73
CA ASP A 458 34.91 21.46 -25.87
C ASP A 458 34.59 21.60 -24.37
N VAL A 459 33.55 20.89 -23.89
CA VAL A 459 33.12 20.91 -22.48
C VAL A 459 33.43 19.57 -21.81
N PRO A 460 34.00 19.56 -20.57
CA PRO A 460 34.22 18.34 -19.81
C PRO A 460 32.95 17.52 -19.63
N CYS A 461 33.09 16.21 -19.75
CA CYS A 461 32.01 15.26 -19.52
C CYS A 461 32.43 14.18 -18.53
N ARG A 462 31.69 14.08 -17.42
CA ARG A 462 31.88 13.04 -16.41
C ARG A 462 30.96 11.86 -16.64
N VAL A 463 31.53 10.66 -16.71
CA VAL A 463 30.77 9.41 -16.84
C VAL A 463 30.42 8.87 -15.46
N TYR A 464 29.13 8.67 -15.21
CA TYR A 464 28.62 7.97 -14.04
C TYR A 464 28.71 6.45 -14.27
N VAL A 465 29.50 5.78 -13.44
CA VAL A 465 29.88 4.37 -13.61
C VAL A 465 29.33 3.53 -12.45
N PRO A 466 28.34 2.66 -12.68
CA PRO A 466 27.87 1.73 -11.67
C PRO A 466 28.88 0.60 -11.45
N VAL A 467 29.09 0.21 -10.20
CA VAL A 467 30.07 -0.78 -9.76
C VAL A 467 29.42 -1.71 -8.73
N GLY A 468 29.40 -3.01 -9.02
CA GLY A 468 28.87 -4.01 -8.09
C GLY A 468 28.62 -5.36 -8.77
N THR A 469 28.26 -6.36 -7.96
CA THR A 469 27.97 -7.70 -8.46
C THR A 469 26.68 -7.72 -9.29
N TYR A 470 26.50 -8.77 -10.09
CA TYR A 470 25.28 -8.94 -10.88
C TYR A 470 24.00 -8.97 -10.02
N GLU A 471 24.06 -9.49 -8.79
CA GLU A 471 22.90 -9.53 -7.87
C GLU A 471 22.49 -8.13 -7.41
N THR A 472 23.48 -7.29 -7.07
CA THR A 472 23.28 -5.89 -6.69
C THR A 472 22.83 -5.04 -7.88
N LEU A 473 23.28 -5.39 -9.09
CA LEU A 473 23.03 -4.67 -10.33
C LEU A 473 21.57 -4.73 -10.80
N LEU A 474 20.86 -5.83 -10.60
CA LEU A 474 19.54 -6.03 -11.24
C LEU A 474 18.50 -4.95 -10.87
N GLY A 475 18.47 -4.47 -9.61
CA GLY A 475 17.54 -3.39 -9.22
C GLY A 475 17.87 -2.05 -9.90
N TYR A 476 19.16 -1.77 -10.08
CA TYR A 476 19.65 -0.65 -10.86
C TYR A 476 19.30 -0.80 -12.34
N LEU A 477 19.56 -1.96 -12.95
CA LEU A 477 19.26 -2.23 -14.36
C LEU A 477 17.79 -1.99 -14.69
N LEU A 478 16.87 -2.51 -13.89
CA LEU A 478 15.44 -2.36 -14.11
C LEU A 478 15.02 -0.90 -14.16
N ARG A 479 15.49 -0.08 -13.20
CA ARG A 479 15.25 1.37 -13.22
C ARG A 479 15.87 2.02 -14.44
N ARG A 480 17.08 1.61 -14.86
CA ARG A 480 17.72 2.15 -16.07
C ARG A 480 16.97 1.80 -17.35
N PHE A 481 16.48 0.56 -17.47
CA PHE A 481 15.59 0.14 -18.55
C PHE A 481 14.33 1.00 -18.58
N VAL A 482 13.72 1.23 -17.42
CA VAL A 482 12.50 2.02 -17.29
C VAL A 482 12.73 3.48 -17.65
N GLU A 483 13.72 4.13 -17.04
CA GLU A 483 14.06 5.55 -17.27
C GLU A 483 14.34 5.84 -18.74
N ASN A 484 15.09 4.96 -19.41
CA ASN A 484 15.52 5.20 -20.78
C ASN A 484 14.61 4.57 -21.84
N GLY A 485 13.74 3.64 -21.44
CA GLY A 485 12.82 2.91 -22.32
C GLY A 485 11.39 3.40 -22.32
N ALA A 486 11.06 4.38 -21.48
CA ALA A 486 9.80 5.11 -21.58
C ALA A 486 9.63 5.72 -22.99
N SER A 487 8.39 5.84 -23.47
CA SER A 487 8.10 6.43 -24.78
C SER A 487 8.48 7.92 -24.84
N SER A 488 8.52 8.59 -23.69
CA SER A 488 8.93 9.99 -23.51
C SER A 488 10.45 10.19 -23.39
N SER A 489 11.24 9.12 -23.30
CA SER A 489 12.70 9.19 -23.18
C SER A 489 13.35 9.62 -24.49
N PHE A 490 14.26 10.60 -24.43
CA PHE A 490 15.01 11.07 -25.59
C PHE A 490 15.85 9.95 -26.23
N ILE A 491 16.47 9.08 -25.44
CA ILE A 491 17.30 7.97 -25.94
C ILE A 491 16.47 6.96 -26.73
N ASN A 492 15.25 6.68 -26.26
CA ASN A 492 14.33 5.81 -27.00
C ASN A 492 13.84 6.47 -28.31
N GLN A 493 13.52 7.75 -28.25
CA GLN A 493 12.99 8.50 -29.40
C GLN A 493 14.04 8.77 -30.48
N VAL A 494 15.29 9.11 -30.10
CA VAL A 494 16.35 9.46 -31.07
C VAL A 494 16.73 8.27 -31.94
N ALA A 495 16.74 7.07 -31.34
CA ALA A 495 17.05 5.83 -32.04
C ALA A 495 15.93 5.42 -33.03
N SER A 496 14.69 5.89 -32.82
CA SER A 496 13.55 5.56 -33.68
C SER A 496 13.50 6.45 -34.94
N GLN A 497 13.61 5.82 -36.11
CA GLN A 497 13.45 6.49 -37.41
C GLN A 497 12.03 7.00 -37.66
N ALA A 498 11.04 6.53 -36.88
CA ALA A 498 9.65 6.99 -36.98
C ALA A 498 9.42 8.38 -36.36
N VAL A 499 10.31 8.83 -35.46
CA VAL A 499 10.24 10.16 -34.86
C VAL A 499 11.02 11.14 -35.74
N SER A 500 10.50 12.33 -36.02
CA SER A 500 11.26 13.35 -36.77
C SER A 500 12.29 14.04 -35.87
N VAL A 501 13.38 14.58 -36.42
CA VAL A 501 14.35 15.36 -35.63
C VAL A 501 13.68 16.56 -34.98
N GLU A 502 12.75 17.22 -35.68
CA GLU A 502 11.97 18.34 -35.13
C GLU A 502 11.16 17.97 -33.89
N ALA A 503 10.63 16.74 -33.83
CA ALA A 503 9.92 16.26 -32.65
C ALA A 503 10.85 15.98 -31.45
N LEU A 504 12.14 15.69 -31.69
CA LEU A 504 13.13 15.46 -30.63
C LEU A 504 13.65 16.74 -29.99
N ILE A 505 13.67 17.83 -30.76
CA ILE A 505 14.29 19.11 -30.38
C ILE A 505 13.26 20.17 -29.98
N VAL A 506 12.01 19.77 -29.72
CA VAL A 506 10.96 20.68 -29.27
C VAL A 506 11.43 21.45 -28.04
N ASP A 507 11.36 22.78 -28.13
CA ASP A 507 11.68 23.65 -27.01
C ASP A 507 10.67 23.44 -25.85
N PRO A 508 11.13 22.99 -24.67
CA PRO A 508 10.26 22.77 -23.52
C PRO A 508 9.58 24.06 -23.03
N VAL A 509 10.19 25.23 -23.24
CA VAL A 509 9.57 26.54 -22.91
C VAL A 509 8.34 26.75 -23.78
N ARG A 510 8.48 26.55 -25.09
CA ARG A 510 7.35 26.62 -26.03
C ARG A 510 6.29 25.55 -25.74
N ALA A 511 6.71 24.33 -25.43
CA ALA A 511 5.79 23.23 -25.10
C ALA A 511 4.98 23.53 -23.83
N ALA A 512 5.62 24.06 -22.78
CA ALA A 512 4.94 24.46 -21.54
C ALA A 512 3.97 25.64 -21.77
N ARG A 513 4.37 26.65 -22.56
CA ARG A 513 3.50 27.80 -22.89
C ARG A 513 2.27 27.43 -23.71
N ALA A 514 2.33 26.35 -24.49
CA ALA A 514 1.20 25.88 -25.27
C ALA A 514 0.11 25.22 -24.42
N ILE A 515 0.40 24.89 -23.16
CA ILE A 515 -0.54 24.25 -22.24
C ILE A 515 -1.32 25.34 -21.49
N PRO A 516 -2.67 25.33 -21.52
CA PRO A 516 -3.47 26.24 -20.72
C PRO A 516 -3.20 26.06 -19.23
N ALA A 517 -3.24 27.14 -18.45
CA ALA A 517 -3.01 27.09 -17.00
C ALA A 517 -3.98 26.14 -16.27
N SER A 518 -5.24 26.03 -16.73
CA SER A 518 -6.26 25.12 -16.21
C SER A 518 -5.96 23.63 -16.46
N GLU A 519 -5.08 23.31 -17.41
CA GLU A 519 -4.69 21.95 -17.80
C GLU A 519 -3.19 21.69 -17.56
N CYS A 520 -2.58 22.50 -16.70
CA CYS A 520 -1.16 22.42 -16.41
C CYS A 520 -0.79 21.05 -15.83
N ALA A 521 -1.49 20.58 -14.80
CA ALA A 521 -1.35 19.19 -14.35
C ALA A 521 -1.81 18.20 -15.43
N ASN A 522 -1.17 17.03 -15.49
CA ASN A 522 -1.50 16.02 -16.50
C ASN A 522 -2.88 15.40 -16.26
N PRO A 523 -3.87 15.56 -17.15
CA PRO A 523 -5.23 15.06 -16.93
C PRO A 523 -5.32 13.54 -16.94
N SER A 524 -4.30 12.84 -17.43
CA SER A 524 -4.23 11.37 -17.39
C SER A 524 -3.82 10.83 -16.01
N ILE A 525 -3.31 11.70 -15.13
CA ILE A 525 -2.88 11.35 -13.78
C ILE A 525 -3.88 11.98 -12.81
N ARG A 526 -4.64 11.13 -12.14
CA ARG A 526 -5.59 11.61 -11.13
C ARG A 526 -4.85 12.18 -9.94
N ALA A 527 -5.26 13.37 -9.51
CA ALA A 527 -4.80 13.95 -8.27
C ALA A 527 -5.18 13.04 -7.09
N PRO A 528 -4.37 13.02 -6.01
CA PRO A 528 -4.64 12.18 -4.86
C PRO A 528 -6.00 12.45 -4.20
N SER A 529 -6.45 13.71 -4.16
CA SER A 529 -7.80 14.11 -3.69
C SER A 529 -8.93 13.53 -4.56
N ASP A 530 -8.66 13.33 -5.85
CA ASP A 530 -9.65 13.01 -6.88
C ASP A 530 -9.60 11.52 -7.27
N LEU A 531 -8.85 10.72 -6.51
CA LEU A 531 -8.56 9.33 -6.86
C LEU A 531 -9.84 8.50 -7.07
N PHE A 532 -10.86 8.75 -6.24
CA PHE A 532 -12.15 8.06 -6.26
C PHE A 532 -13.26 8.86 -6.94
N GLU A 533 -12.93 10.00 -7.56
CA GLU A 533 -13.87 10.74 -8.39
C GLU A 533 -14.30 9.91 -9.61
N PRO A 534 -15.50 10.08 -10.15
CA PRO A 534 -16.46 11.05 -9.70
C PRO A 534 -17.18 10.58 -8.40
N GLY A 535 -16.97 9.35 -7.92
CA GLY A 535 -17.63 8.81 -6.72
C GLY A 535 -17.62 9.76 -5.52
N HIS A 536 -16.46 9.90 -4.91
CA HIS A 536 -16.24 10.77 -3.76
C HIS A 536 -14.78 11.28 -3.75
N ARG A 537 -14.56 12.36 -3.00
CA ARG A 537 -13.23 12.88 -2.70
C ARG A 537 -12.50 11.94 -1.75
N ASN A 538 -11.23 11.66 -2.02
CA ASN A 538 -10.35 10.87 -1.14
C ASN A 538 -10.02 11.66 0.15
N SER A 539 -9.80 10.96 1.26
CA SER A 539 -9.27 11.53 2.49
C SER A 539 -7.88 12.15 2.31
N ALA A 540 -7.64 13.30 2.96
CA ALA A 540 -6.33 13.95 3.01
C ALA A 540 -5.41 13.27 4.03
N GLY A 541 -4.12 13.13 3.67
CA GLY A 541 -3.07 12.69 4.58
C GLY A 541 -2.21 13.82 5.14
N PHE A 542 -1.20 13.43 5.91
CA PHE A 542 -0.20 14.32 6.49
C PHE A 542 1.18 13.81 6.13
N ASP A 543 2.03 14.66 5.55
CA ASP A 543 3.41 14.28 5.30
C ASP A 543 4.19 14.35 6.62
N ILE A 544 4.29 13.19 7.30
CA ILE A 544 5.02 13.06 8.56
C ILE A 544 6.55 13.17 8.39
N THR A 545 7.02 13.39 7.16
CA THR A 545 8.43 13.67 6.86
C THR A 545 8.69 15.16 6.62
N ASP A 546 7.64 15.99 6.57
CA ASP A 546 7.74 17.43 6.39
C ASP A 546 7.84 18.18 7.74
N GLU A 547 8.82 19.06 7.86
CA GLU A 547 9.11 19.80 9.10
C GLU A 547 8.04 20.82 9.49
N GLN A 548 7.36 21.42 8.51
CA GLN A 548 6.30 22.37 8.80
C GLN A 548 5.07 21.64 9.36
N THR A 549 4.73 20.49 8.78
CA THR A 549 3.66 19.59 9.25
C THR A 549 3.93 19.12 10.68
N LEU A 550 5.15 18.62 10.96
CA LEU A 550 5.53 18.17 12.30
C LEU A 550 5.50 19.30 13.34
N ARG A 551 6.01 20.50 13.02
CA ARG A 551 5.93 21.67 13.90
C ARG A 551 4.49 22.13 14.14
N SER A 552 3.65 22.09 13.11
CA SER A 552 2.24 22.46 13.22
C SER A 552 1.51 21.51 14.15
N PHE A 553 1.75 20.20 14.02
CA PHE A 553 1.22 19.20 14.95
C PHE A 553 1.71 19.46 16.38
N GLU A 554 3.03 19.57 16.60
CA GLU A 554 3.62 19.83 17.94
C GLU A 554 3.10 21.12 18.61
N THR A 555 2.83 22.16 17.82
CA THR A 555 2.32 23.44 18.33
C THR A 555 0.82 23.39 18.62
N SER A 556 0.07 22.56 17.90
CA SER A 556 -1.38 22.45 18.03
C SER A 556 -1.84 21.59 19.21
N ILE A 557 -0.99 20.68 19.69
CA ILE A 557 -1.32 19.76 20.78
C ILE A 557 -0.98 20.38 22.14
N ASP A 558 -1.87 20.18 23.12
CA ASP A 558 -1.54 20.50 24.52
C ASP A 558 -0.51 19.48 25.02
N ARG A 559 0.72 19.97 25.25
CA ARG A 559 1.86 19.18 25.70
C ARG A 559 1.60 18.43 27.01
N ALA A 560 0.87 19.05 27.93
CA ALA A 560 0.49 18.44 29.20
C ALA A 560 -0.60 17.36 29.03
N GLY A 561 -1.37 17.42 27.94
CA GLY A 561 -2.54 16.58 27.71
C GLY A 561 -3.66 16.87 28.73
N PRO A 562 -4.82 17.42 28.34
CA PRO A 562 -5.92 17.59 29.27
C PRO A 562 -6.41 16.25 29.83
N VAL A 563 -6.74 16.23 31.13
CA VAL A 563 -7.54 15.15 31.74
C VAL A 563 -9.00 15.50 31.52
N TYR A 564 -9.69 14.71 30.72
CA TYR A 564 -11.10 14.90 30.44
C TYR A 564 -11.97 14.24 31.50
N ARG A 565 -13.19 14.72 31.67
CA ARG A 565 -14.24 13.92 32.30
C ARG A 565 -15.25 13.56 31.22
N LEU A 566 -15.59 12.29 31.11
CA LEU A 566 -16.51 11.76 30.12
C LEU A 566 -17.72 11.18 30.82
N GLU A 567 -18.89 11.61 30.40
CA GLU A 567 -20.18 11.09 30.84
C GLU A 567 -20.92 10.56 29.60
N PRO A 568 -21.95 9.71 29.76
CA PRO A 568 -22.73 9.22 28.62
C PRO A 568 -23.31 10.37 27.80
N ILE A 569 -23.15 10.32 26.47
CA ILE A 569 -23.68 11.31 25.54
C ILE A 569 -25.09 10.86 25.16
N THR A 570 -26.07 11.37 25.89
CA THR A 570 -27.49 11.13 25.65
C THR A 570 -28.31 12.30 26.20
N PRO A 571 -29.23 12.89 25.43
CA PRO A 571 -30.08 13.97 25.92
C PRO A 571 -31.00 13.48 27.04
N ASP A 572 -31.26 14.37 28.00
CA ASP A 572 -32.23 14.23 29.10
C ASP A 572 -32.13 12.94 29.96
N ALA A 573 -30.97 12.26 29.93
CA ALA A 573 -30.75 11.09 30.77
C ALA A 573 -30.39 11.49 32.22
N PRO A 574 -30.83 10.70 33.22
CA PRO A 574 -30.36 10.89 34.59
C PRO A 574 -28.84 10.72 34.67
N ALA A 575 -28.20 11.48 35.56
CA ALA A 575 -26.78 11.32 35.80
C ALA A 575 -26.49 9.90 36.30
N PRO A 576 -25.56 9.15 35.69
CA PRO A 576 -25.28 7.80 36.13
C PRO A 576 -24.82 7.76 37.59
N THR A 577 -25.22 6.72 38.30
CA THR A 577 -24.85 6.53 39.72
C THR A 577 -23.50 5.84 39.90
N ARG A 578 -22.89 5.37 38.80
CA ARG A 578 -21.59 4.67 38.80
C ARG A 578 -20.45 5.61 39.19
N ARG A 579 -19.46 5.06 39.89
CA ARG A 579 -18.22 5.78 40.22
C ARG A 579 -17.38 5.99 38.95
N PRO A 580 -16.78 7.18 38.76
CA PRO A 580 -15.87 7.41 37.64
C PRO A 580 -14.67 6.45 37.68
N ARG A 581 -14.34 5.84 36.54
CA ARG A 581 -13.12 5.05 36.33
C ARG A 581 -12.04 5.94 35.71
N ILE A 582 -10.79 5.77 36.13
CA ILE A 582 -9.67 6.47 35.49
C ILE A 582 -9.22 5.69 34.26
N LEU A 583 -9.12 6.39 33.14
CA LEU A 583 -8.52 5.89 31.90
C LEU A 583 -7.06 6.33 31.86
N TYR A 584 -6.15 5.37 31.69
CA TYR A 584 -4.72 5.60 31.62
C TYR A 584 -4.20 5.38 30.20
N ASN A 585 -3.12 6.08 29.84
CA ASN A 585 -2.41 5.86 28.60
C ASN A 585 -1.71 4.49 28.63
N PRO A 586 -1.91 3.59 27.65
CA PRO A 586 -1.30 2.27 27.64
C PRO A 586 0.24 2.32 27.57
N ALA A 587 0.82 3.40 27.07
CA ALA A 587 2.27 3.59 26.97
C ALA A 587 2.92 4.18 28.23
N GLU A 588 2.14 4.81 29.11
CA GLU A 588 2.61 5.49 30.32
C GLU A 588 1.51 5.42 31.41
N ARG A 589 1.64 4.47 32.34
CA ARG A 589 0.62 4.18 33.36
C ARG A 589 0.36 5.34 34.32
N ASN A 590 1.23 6.35 34.36
CA ASN A 590 1.01 7.56 35.17
C ASN A 590 0.29 8.67 34.40
N ASP A 591 0.16 8.58 33.08
CA ASP A 591 -0.60 9.54 32.27
C ASP A 591 -2.09 9.20 32.32
N ARG A 592 -2.83 10.04 33.05
CA ARG A 592 -4.30 9.97 33.17
C ARG A 592 -4.92 10.67 31.96
N VAL A 593 -5.56 9.91 31.08
CA VAL A 593 -6.24 10.43 29.89
C VAL A 593 -7.59 11.05 30.26
N ALA A 594 -8.40 10.35 31.06
CA ALA A 594 -9.73 10.80 31.44
C ALA A 594 -10.27 10.16 32.73
N GLU A 595 -11.31 10.77 33.31
CA GLU A 595 -12.25 10.15 34.25
C GLU A 595 -13.55 9.80 33.50
N VAL A 596 -13.87 8.52 33.38
CA VAL A 596 -15.01 8.02 32.61
C VAL A 596 -16.11 7.56 33.55
N VAL A 597 -17.28 8.18 33.46
CA VAL A 597 -18.51 7.74 34.11
C VAL A 597 -19.26 6.83 33.14
N GLU A 598 -19.37 5.56 33.50
CA GLU A 598 -20.04 4.56 32.67
C GLU A 598 -21.56 4.63 32.83
N ALA A 599 -22.28 4.33 31.75
CA ALA A 599 -23.74 4.25 31.76
C ALA A 599 -24.22 3.09 32.64
N ASP A 600 -25.31 3.32 33.37
CA ASP A 600 -26.06 2.31 34.11
C ASP A 600 -27.37 1.93 33.40
N GLY A 601 -28.17 1.04 34.00
CA GLY A 601 -29.42 0.57 33.41
C GLY A 601 -30.47 1.66 33.23
N GLU A 602 -30.52 2.64 34.13
CA GLU A 602 -31.42 3.80 34.00
C GLU A 602 -31.00 4.69 32.83
N THR A 603 -29.70 4.96 32.71
CA THR A 603 -29.12 5.69 31.56
C THR A 603 -29.43 4.98 30.24
N LEU A 604 -29.22 3.66 30.17
CA LEU A 604 -29.51 2.85 28.98
C LEU A 604 -30.99 2.93 28.60
N THR A 605 -31.87 2.82 29.59
CA THR A 605 -33.32 2.88 29.37
C THR A 605 -33.74 4.25 28.82
N ALA A 606 -33.20 5.33 29.37
CA ALA A 606 -33.44 6.69 28.89
C ALA A 606 -32.91 6.89 27.45
N ALA A 607 -31.70 6.42 27.15
CA ALA A 607 -31.12 6.48 25.81
C ALA A 607 -31.97 5.72 24.78
N LEU A 608 -32.49 4.54 25.11
CA LEU A 608 -33.38 3.79 24.22
C LEU A 608 -34.71 4.50 23.98
N LEU A 609 -35.30 5.12 25.01
CA LEU A 609 -36.54 5.90 24.86
C LEU A 609 -36.32 7.15 23.99
N SER A 610 -35.19 7.82 24.15
CA SER A 610 -34.82 8.97 23.32
C SER A 610 -34.53 8.53 21.87
N ALA A 611 -33.84 7.42 21.67
CA ALA A 611 -33.57 6.84 20.34
C ALA A 611 -34.86 6.50 19.58
N GLU A 612 -35.93 6.08 20.25
CA GLU A 612 -37.25 5.87 19.61
C GLU A 612 -37.84 7.17 19.06
N GLN A 613 -37.68 8.28 19.78
CA GLN A 613 -38.13 9.60 19.35
C GLN A 613 -37.27 10.11 18.20
N GLY A 614 -35.94 10.03 18.32
CA GLY A 614 -35.00 10.45 17.30
C GLY A 614 -35.11 9.62 16.01
N LEU A 615 -35.45 8.33 16.10
CA LEU A 615 -35.69 7.48 14.92
C LEU A 615 -36.78 8.06 14.01
N THR A 616 -37.88 8.55 14.59
CA THR A 616 -38.96 9.13 13.79
C THR A 616 -38.49 10.39 13.07
N ALA A 617 -37.80 11.29 13.76
CA ALA A 617 -37.28 12.51 13.16
C ALA A 617 -36.17 12.25 12.11
N TRP A 618 -35.25 11.33 12.39
CA TRP A 618 -34.11 11.03 11.53
C TRP A 618 -34.49 10.25 10.28
N SER A 619 -35.40 9.27 10.41
CA SER A 619 -35.88 8.49 9.26
C SER A 619 -36.64 9.34 8.23
N LEU A 620 -37.23 10.47 8.64
CA LEU A 620 -37.91 11.43 7.77
C LEU A 620 -36.95 12.34 6.98
N GLN A 621 -35.68 12.42 7.37
CA GLN A 621 -34.68 13.15 6.59
C GLN A 621 -34.50 12.49 5.23
N SER A 622 -34.36 13.27 4.18
CA SER A 622 -34.10 12.74 2.83
C SER A 622 -32.70 12.11 2.76
N PRO A 623 -32.46 11.15 1.85
CA PRO A 623 -31.11 10.63 1.60
C PRO A 623 -30.07 11.72 1.33
N GLU A 624 -30.45 12.81 0.64
CA GLU A 624 -29.58 13.97 0.38
C GLU A 624 -29.23 14.74 1.65
N GLN A 625 -30.18 14.91 2.58
CA GLN A 625 -29.91 15.55 3.87
C GLN A 625 -28.92 14.73 4.68
N ARG A 626 -29.13 13.41 4.75
CA ARG A 626 -28.19 12.50 5.43
C ARG A 626 -26.81 12.49 4.77
N THR A 627 -26.76 12.48 3.44
CA THR A 627 -25.50 12.60 2.66
C THR A 627 -24.70 13.83 3.09
N ARG A 628 -25.34 15.01 3.16
CA ARG A 628 -24.67 16.26 3.58
C ARG A 628 -24.11 16.17 5.00
N VAL A 629 -24.81 15.50 5.91
CA VAL A 629 -24.34 15.30 7.28
C VAL A 629 -23.09 14.42 7.29
N LEU A 630 -23.06 13.33 6.52
CA LEU A 630 -21.89 12.45 6.42
C LEU A 630 -20.68 13.18 5.81
N ASP A 631 -20.87 13.92 4.71
CA ASP A 631 -19.79 14.73 4.10
C ASP A 631 -19.26 15.78 5.07
N ARG A 632 -20.16 16.50 5.75
CA ARG A 632 -19.79 17.52 6.73
C ARG A 632 -19.06 16.91 7.93
N THR A 633 -19.45 15.72 8.36
CA THR A 633 -18.73 14.98 9.41
C THR A 633 -17.30 14.68 8.96
N ALA A 634 -17.12 14.22 7.72
CA ALA A 634 -15.80 13.95 7.15
C ALA A 634 -14.93 15.21 7.11
N ASP A 635 -15.48 16.34 6.66
CA ASP A 635 -14.75 17.62 6.60
C ASP A 635 -14.41 18.15 8.01
N LEU A 636 -15.30 17.98 8.99
CA LEU A 636 -15.05 18.34 10.39
C LEU A 636 -13.99 17.44 11.05
N MET A 637 -13.93 16.15 10.69
CA MET A 637 -12.87 15.24 11.14
C MET A 637 -11.51 15.63 10.55
N GLU A 638 -11.43 15.97 9.27
CA GLU A 638 -10.19 16.48 8.65
C GLU A 638 -9.75 17.80 9.32
N ALA A 639 -10.69 18.70 9.62
CA ALA A 639 -10.43 19.96 10.32
C ALA A 639 -9.98 19.77 11.78
N ALA A 640 -10.45 18.71 12.46
CA ALA A 640 -10.07 18.34 13.82
C ALA A 640 -8.90 17.34 13.88
N SER A 641 -8.21 17.11 12.76
CA SER A 641 -7.21 16.06 12.59
C SER A 641 -6.16 15.99 13.70
N PHE A 642 -5.46 17.08 14.01
CA PHE A 642 -4.40 17.06 15.03
C PHE A 642 -4.91 16.67 16.43
N GLU A 643 -6.13 17.09 16.80
CA GLU A 643 -6.77 16.69 18.04
C GLU A 643 -7.06 15.18 18.06
N LEU A 644 -7.63 14.66 16.98
CA LEU A 644 -7.94 13.23 16.82
C LEU A 644 -6.67 12.37 16.81
N LEU A 645 -5.61 12.81 16.14
CA LEU A 645 -4.32 12.13 16.12
C LEU A 645 -3.70 12.07 17.53
N ALA A 646 -3.72 13.18 18.27
CA ALA A 646 -3.21 13.21 19.64
C ALA A 646 -3.98 12.26 20.58
N LEU A 647 -5.31 12.19 20.45
CA LEU A 647 -6.14 11.23 21.20
C LEU A 647 -5.83 9.79 20.80
N LEU A 648 -5.73 9.47 19.51
CA LEU A 648 -5.38 8.11 19.05
C LEU A 648 -3.99 7.66 19.57
N ILE A 649 -3.03 8.57 19.67
CA ILE A 649 -1.71 8.30 20.23
C ILE A 649 -1.81 8.04 21.74
N ARG A 650 -2.44 8.94 22.50
CA ARG A 650 -2.48 8.89 23.98
C ARG A 650 -3.43 7.83 24.53
N GLU A 651 -4.59 7.65 23.92
CA GLU A 651 -5.62 6.73 24.39
C GLU A 651 -5.40 5.31 23.88
N ALA A 652 -5.13 5.15 22.58
CA ALA A 652 -5.05 3.84 21.94
C ALA A 652 -3.60 3.36 21.71
N GLY A 653 -2.59 4.16 22.07
CA GLY A 653 -1.18 3.79 21.93
C GLY A 653 -0.70 3.68 20.48
N LYS A 654 -1.35 4.37 19.53
CA LYS A 654 -0.97 4.31 18.10
C LYS A 654 0.22 5.22 17.82
N THR A 655 1.12 4.80 16.93
CA THR A 655 2.11 5.70 16.35
C THR A 655 1.42 6.75 15.47
N LEU A 656 2.09 7.88 15.19
CA LEU A 656 1.53 8.93 14.35
C LEU A 656 1.12 8.40 12.95
N SER A 657 1.93 7.54 12.34
CA SER A 657 1.61 6.94 11.03
C SER A 657 0.35 6.08 11.09
N SER A 658 0.19 5.25 12.13
CA SER A 658 -1.01 4.43 12.30
C SER A 658 -2.25 5.28 12.61
N ALA A 659 -2.10 6.37 13.38
CA ALA A 659 -3.17 7.31 13.69
C ALA A 659 -3.65 8.06 12.43
N VAL A 660 -2.74 8.53 11.58
CA VAL A 660 -3.08 9.18 10.29
C VAL A 660 -3.85 8.21 9.39
N ARG A 661 -3.39 6.95 9.29
CA ARG A 661 -4.07 5.92 8.50
C ARG A 661 -5.49 5.67 8.98
N GLU A 662 -5.70 5.62 10.29
CA GLU A 662 -7.04 5.38 10.85
C GLU A 662 -7.99 6.57 10.69
N LEU A 663 -7.50 7.80 10.89
CA LEU A 663 -8.29 9.00 10.62
C LEU A 663 -8.78 9.02 9.17
N ARG A 664 -7.88 8.73 8.23
CA ARG A 664 -8.21 8.64 6.81
C ARG A 664 -9.25 7.56 6.53
N GLU A 665 -9.11 6.38 7.12
CA GLU A 665 -10.08 5.30 6.97
C GLU A 665 -11.49 5.71 7.47
N ALA A 666 -11.58 6.44 8.60
CA ALA A 666 -12.84 6.96 9.12
C ALA A 666 -13.51 7.97 8.16
N VAL A 667 -12.70 8.90 7.62
CA VAL A 667 -13.14 9.91 6.63
C VAL A 667 -13.60 9.24 5.33
N ASP A 668 -12.85 8.25 4.83
CA ASP A 668 -13.19 7.52 3.62
C ASP A 668 -14.50 6.73 3.78
N LEU A 669 -14.74 6.11 4.95
CA LEU A 669 -16.00 5.40 5.23
C LEU A 669 -17.20 6.35 5.19
N LEU A 670 -17.09 7.54 5.79
CA LEU A 670 -18.14 8.57 5.74
C LEU A 670 -18.44 9.02 4.31
N ARG A 671 -17.40 9.38 3.55
CA ARG A 671 -17.54 9.87 2.17
C ARG A 671 -18.05 8.77 1.23
N TYR A 672 -17.66 7.52 1.47
CA TYR A 672 -18.14 6.38 0.70
C TYR A 672 -19.62 6.09 0.95
N ASP A 673 -20.07 6.04 2.20
CA ASP A 673 -21.50 5.83 2.51
C ASP A 673 -22.38 6.99 2.02
N ALA A 674 -21.88 8.23 2.09
CA ALA A 674 -22.51 9.39 1.46
C ALA A 674 -22.67 9.20 -0.06
N GLU A 675 -21.62 8.73 -0.74
CA GLU A 675 -21.67 8.44 -2.18
C GLU A 675 -22.64 7.31 -2.54
N ARG A 676 -22.72 6.26 -1.72
CA ARG A 676 -23.70 5.17 -1.89
C ARG A 676 -25.15 5.69 -1.79
N LEU A 677 -25.42 6.66 -0.92
CA LEU A 677 -26.73 7.33 -0.84
C LEU A 677 -27.04 8.19 -2.06
N ARG A 678 -26.06 8.93 -2.61
CA ARG A 678 -26.25 9.76 -3.81
C ARG A 678 -26.68 8.94 -5.02
N GLY A 679 -26.09 7.75 -5.18
CA GLY A 679 -26.41 6.78 -6.24
C GLY A 679 -26.16 7.31 -7.65
N ARG A 680 -24.93 7.14 -8.17
CA ARG A 680 -24.54 7.62 -9.52
C ARG A 680 -25.31 6.97 -10.67
N ASP A 681 -25.71 5.70 -10.52
CA ASP A 681 -26.50 4.97 -11.52
C ASP A 681 -27.94 4.67 -11.03
N HIS A 682 -28.15 4.49 -9.72
CA HIS A 682 -29.47 4.26 -9.12
C HIS A 682 -29.45 4.73 -7.66
N ARG A 683 -30.32 5.67 -7.26
CA ARG A 683 -30.50 6.05 -5.85
C ARG A 683 -30.90 4.83 -5.04
N VAL A 684 -30.15 4.50 -3.99
CA VAL A 684 -30.56 3.45 -3.06
C VAL A 684 -31.69 4.02 -2.22
N GLN A 685 -32.92 3.63 -2.52
CA GLN A 685 -34.05 3.91 -1.63
C GLN A 685 -33.90 2.98 -0.43
N VAL A 686 -33.56 3.54 0.72
CA VAL A 686 -33.37 2.81 1.97
C VAL A 686 -34.50 3.17 2.93
N ALA A 687 -35.15 2.15 3.49
CA ALA A 687 -35.98 2.28 4.67
C ALA A 687 -35.19 1.75 5.89
N PRO A 688 -35.22 2.41 7.04
CA PRO A 688 -34.46 1.99 8.21
C PRO A 688 -35.00 0.68 8.79
N LEU A 689 -34.12 -0.04 9.49
CA LEU A 689 -34.47 -1.16 10.36
C LEU A 689 -35.08 -0.68 11.67
N GLY A 690 -34.54 0.40 12.26
CA GLY A 690 -34.99 0.97 13.52
C GLY A 690 -33.83 1.46 14.38
N ILE A 691 -33.70 0.92 15.60
CA ILE A 691 -32.57 1.21 16.49
C ILE A 691 -31.45 0.19 16.26
N VAL A 692 -30.25 0.69 15.99
CA VAL A 692 -29.04 -0.11 15.75
C VAL A 692 -28.08 0.03 16.93
N ALA A 693 -27.69 -1.11 17.50
CA ALA A 693 -26.61 -1.15 18.49
C ALA A 693 -25.25 -1.30 17.77
N CYS A 694 -24.38 -0.31 17.91
CA CYS A 694 -23.02 -0.33 17.34
C CYS A 694 -22.00 -0.61 18.45
N LEU A 695 -21.42 -1.80 18.46
CA LEU A 695 -20.40 -2.23 19.41
C LEU A 695 -19.05 -2.28 18.70
N SER A 696 -18.15 -1.37 19.06
CA SER A 696 -16.88 -1.15 18.37
C SER A 696 -15.66 -1.51 19.24
N PRO A 697 -14.53 -1.91 18.64
CA PRO A 697 -13.36 -2.40 19.35
C PRO A 697 -12.40 -1.27 19.72
N TRP A 698 -11.45 -1.56 20.60
CA TRP A 698 -10.41 -0.61 21.02
C TRP A 698 -9.26 -0.44 20.01
N ASN A 699 -9.11 -1.37 19.08
CA ASN A 699 -7.93 -1.44 18.21
C ASN A 699 -8.04 -0.59 16.94
N ALA A 700 -9.28 -0.26 16.56
CA ALA A 700 -9.62 0.71 15.51
C ALA A 700 -10.76 1.62 16.04
N PRO A 701 -10.48 2.37 17.12
CA PRO A 701 -11.51 3.02 17.93
C PRO A 701 -12.14 4.23 17.26
N LEU A 702 -11.54 4.77 16.19
CA LEU A 702 -12.13 5.82 15.36
C LEU A 702 -12.74 5.24 14.08
N SER A 703 -12.00 4.46 13.29
CA SER A 703 -12.47 4.05 11.95
C SER A 703 -13.64 3.07 12.00
N VAL A 704 -13.56 2.02 12.83
CA VAL A 704 -14.64 1.03 12.96
C VAL A 704 -15.84 1.63 13.68
N PHE A 705 -15.63 2.43 14.73
CA PHE A 705 -16.70 3.18 15.40
C PHE A 705 -17.46 4.04 14.40
N THR A 706 -16.73 4.89 13.67
CA THR A 706 -17.32 5.82 12.69
C THR A 706 -18.01 5.06 11.56
N GLY A 707 -17.38 4.00 11.02
CA GLY A 707 -17.96 3.21 9.95
C GLY A 707 -19.28 2.53 10.33
N GLN A 708 -19.35 1.91 11.52
CA GLN A 708 -20.59 1.29 12.00
C GLN A 708 -21.70 2.34 12.17
N VAL A 709 -21.39 3.45 12.86
CA VAL A 709 -22.35 4.53 13.12
C VAL A 709 -22.81 5.19 11.82
N ALA A 710 -21.88 5.50 10.92
CA ALA A 710 -22.16 6.14 9.63
C ALA A 710 -23.06 5.27 8.74
N SER A 711 -22.77 3.98 8.59
CA SER A 711 -23.60 3.07 7.78
C SER A 711 -25.02 2.93 8.33
N ALA A 712 -25.17 2.87 9.66
CA ALA A 712 -26.47 2.82 10.31
C ALA A 712 -27.27 4.12 10.13
N LEU A 713 -26.64 5.27 10.39
CA LEU A 713 -27.25 6.59 10.21
C LEU A 713 -27.61 6.85 8.74
N ALA A 714 -26.75 6.45 7.79
CA ALA A 714 -26.98 6.60 6.36
C ALA A 714 -28.26 5.87 5.91
N ALA A 715 -28.51 4.67 6.46
CA ALA A 715 -29.75 3.91 6.24
C ALA A 715 -30.99 4.50 6.95
N GLY A 716 -30.83 5.60 7.72
CA GLY A 716 -31.91 6.30 8.41
C GLY A 716 -32.23 5.73 9.80
N ASN A 717 -31.36 4.89 10.36
CA ASN A 717 -31.56 4.30 11.68
C ASN A 717 -31.15 5.27 12.79
N ALA A 718 -31.76 5.12 13.98
CA ALA A 718 -31.21 5.68 15.21
C ALA A 718 -30.13 4.74 15.75
N VAL A 719 -29.13 5.28 16.44
CA VAL A 719 -27.94 4.53 16.84
C VAL A 719 -27.67 4.67 18.33
N ILE A 720 -27.41 3.54 18.98
CA ILE A 720 -26.79 3.49 20.31
C ILE A 720 -25.41 2.89 20.15
N ALA A 721 -24.39 3.74 20.27
CA ALA A 721 -23.00 3.35 20.12
C ALA A 721 -22.40 3.04 21.49
N LYS A 722 -21.83 1.84 21.61
CA LYS A 722 -21.10 1.38 22.79
C LYS A 722 -19.64 1.14 22.36
N PRO A 723 -18.71 2.08 22.63
CA PRO A 723 -17.30 1.87 22.34
C PRO A 723 -16.66 0.86 23.32
N ALA A 724 -15.48 0.37 22.97
CA ALA A 724 -14.65 -0.39 23.89
C ALA A 724 -14.26 0.46 25.12
N GLU A 725 -14.18 -0.18 26.28
CA GLU A 725 -13.89 0.50 27.57
C GLU A 725 -12.49 1.11 27.63
N GLN A 726 -11.57 0.65 26.78
CA GLN A 726 -10.21 1.15 26.67
C GLN A 726 -10.12 2.44 25.85
N THR A 727 -11.09 2.74 24.99
CA THR A 727 -11.01 3.87 24.04
C THR A 727 -12.30 4.71 23.92
N PRO A 728 -12.92 5.16 25.03
CA PRO A 728 -14.18 5.89 24.97
C PRO A 728 -14.03 7.38 24.58
N MET A 729 -12.87 8.01 24.73
CA MET A 729 -12.64 9.44 24.47
C MET A 729 -12.66 9.77 22.98
N ILE A 730 -11.95 9.00 22.16
CA ILE A 730 -11.96 9.20 20.70
C ILE A 730 -13.36 8.97 20.12
N ALA A 731 -14.09 7.98 20.65
CA ALA A 731 -15.49 7.73 20.30
C ALA A 731 -16.39 8.92 20.70
N ALA A 732 -16.21 9.46 21.91
CA ALA A 732 -16.93 10.66 22.36
C ALA A 732 -16.69 11.85 21.43
N ARG A 733 -15.43 12.06 21.01
CA ARG A 733 -15.09 13.15 20.10
C ARG A 733 -15.71 12.96 18.72
N ALA A 734 -15.70 11.73 18.19
CA ALA A 734 -16.36 11.40 16.93
C ALA A 734 -17.88 11.62 17.01
N THR A 735 -18.53 11.23 18.11
CA THR A 735 -19.96 11.50 18.37
C THR A 735 -20.26 13.00 18.39
N GLN A 736 -19.42 13.81 19.07
CA GLN A 736 -19.58 15.26 19.06
C GLN A 736 -19.48 15.84 17.63
N ILE A 737 -18.52 15.37 16.83
CA ILE A 737 -18.37 15.82 15.44
C ILE A 737 -19.61 15.45 14.61
N LEU A 738 -20.19 14.26 14.81
CA LEU A 738 -21.45 13.85 14.16
C LEU A 738 -22.62 14.77 14.56
N HIS A 739 -22.73 15.16 15.83
CA HIS A 739 -23.73 16.15 16.26
C HIS A 739 -23.48 17.53 15.65
N ASP A 740 -22.23 18.01 15.66
CA ASP A 740 -21.84 19.30 15.06
C ASP A 740 -22.12 19.33 13.54
N ALA A 741 -22.07 18.17 12.88
CA ALA A 741 -22.41 18.00 11.48
C ALA A 741 -23.93 17.99 11.20
N GLY A 742 -24.75 17.77 12.22
CA GLY A 742 -26.21 17.83 12.15
C GLY A 742 -26.95 16.53 12.46
N VAL A 743 -26.30 15.51 13.03
CA VAL A 743 -27.02 14.34 13.58
C VAL A 743 -27.77 14.77 14.86
N PRO A 744 -29.09 14.60 14.94
CA PRO A 744 -29.85 14.95 16.14
C PRO A 744 -29.33 14.19 17.38
N PRO A 745 -29.21 14.85 18.55
CA PRO A 745 -28.84 14.20 19.81
C PRO A 745 -29.70 12.98 20.19
N GLU A 746 -30.97 13.00 19.79
CA GLU A 746 -31.92 11.91 20.03
C GLU A 746 -31.76 10.75 19.03
N ALA A 747 -31.02 10.94 17.94
CA ALA A 747 -30.80 9.91 16.91
C ALA A 747 -29.46 9.17 17.06
N LEU A 748 -28.54 9.71 17.87
CA LEU A 748 -27.23 9.12 18.14
C LEU A 748 -26.87 9.28 19.60
N HIS A 749 -26.76 8.15 20.30
CA HIS A 749 -26.32 8.09 21.69
C HIS A 749 -24.96 7.41 21.76
N MET A 750 -24.07 7.88 22.64
CA MET A 750 -22.81 7.19 22.95
C MET A 750 -22.78 6.85 24.43
N LEU A 751 -22.75 5.55 24.73
CA LEU A 751 -22.80 5.03 26.10
C LEU A 751 -21.46 4.34 26.42
N PRO A 752 -20.54 4.98 27.17
CA PRO A 752 -19.37 4.29 27.69
C PRO A 752 -19.80 3.26 28.73
N GLY A 753 -19.16 2.08 28.73
CA GLY A 753 -19.45 1.04 29.70
C GLY A 753 -18.68 -0.25 29.43
N ASP A 754 -18.96 -1.25 30.26
CA ASP A 754 -18.35 -2.58 30.20
C ASP A 754 -19.07 -3.51 29.20
N ALA A 755 -18.68 -4.79 29.20
CA ALA A 755 -19.34 -5.82 28.40
C ALA A 755 -20.79 -6.09 28.83
N ALA A 756 -21.12 -5.93 30.13
CA ALA A 756 -22.46 -6.19 30.65
C ALA A 756 -23.47 -5.15 30.14
N LEU A 757 -23.08 -3.88 30.04
CA LEU A 757 -23.88 -2.85 29.36
C LEU A 757 -24.12 -3.23 27.88
N GLY A 758 -23.09 -3.72 27.19
CA GLY A 758 -23.20 -4.18 25.80
C GLY A 758 -24.19 -5.34 25.65
N THR A 759 -24.15 -6.31 26.56
CA THR A 759 -25.13 -7.41 26.60
C THR A 759 -26.54 -6.90 26.87
N ALA A 760 -26.73 -6.03 27.87
CA ALA A 760 -28.03 -5.46 28.21
C ALA A 760 -28.64 -4.66 27.03
N LEU A 761 -27.82 -3.87 26.34
CA LEU A 761 -28.23 -3.16 25.13
C LEU A 761 -28.69 -4.13 24.04
N VAL A 762 -27.90 -5.18 23.75
CA VAL A 762 -28.25 -6.16 22.72
C VAL A 762 -29.51 -6.94 23.08
N GLU A 763 -29.76 -7.23 24.36
CA GLU A 763 -30.93 -7.97 24.83
C GLU A 763 -32.22 -7.15 24.86
N ASP A 764 -32.16 -5.82 24.84
CA ASP A 764 -33.35 -4.97 24.87
C ASP A 764 -34.19 -5.14 23.59
N MET A 765 -35.50 -5.35 23.76
CA MET A 765 -36.44 -5.66 22.67
C MET A 765 -36.60 -4.55 21.65
N ARG A 766 -36.21 -3.31 21.95
CA ARG A 766 -36.29 -2.16 21.04
C ARG A 766 -35.17 -2.14 19.99
N VAL A 767 -34.12 -2.94 20.17
CA VAL A 767 -33.00 -3.05 19.22
C VAL A 767 -33.38 -3.93 18.02
N ASP A 768 -33.20 -3.38 16.82
CA ASP A 768 -33.60 -3.99 15.55
C ASP A 768 -32.42 -4.54 14.74
N ALA A 769 -31.21 -4.08 15.03
CA ALA A 769 -29.98 -4.63 14.47
C ALA A 769 -28.77 -4.37 15.37
N VAL A 770 -27.74 -5.18 15.18
CA VAL A 770 -26.47 -5.13 15.90
C VAL A 770 -25.32 -5.17 14.91
N MET A 771 -24.43 -4.19 14.99
CA MET A 771 -23.13 -4.21 14.35
C MET A 771 -22.08 -4.43 15.45
N PHE A 772 -21.35 -5.53 15.37
CA PHE A 772 -20.35 -5.90 16.37
C PHE A 772 -19.00 -6.17 15.71
N THR A 773 -17.94 -5.55 16.22
CA THR A 773 -16.57 -5.91 15.84
C THR A 773 -15.79 -6.24 17.11
N GLY A 774 -15.26 -7.47 17.19
CA GLY A 774 -14.58 -7.97 18.40
C GLY A 774 -14.28 -9.47 18.32
N ALA A 775 -14.07 -10.13 19.47
CA ALA A 775 -13.71 -11.56 19.50
C ALA A 775 -14.81 -12.48 18.95
N THR A 776 -14.43 -13.57 18.28
CA THR A 776 -15.38 -14.56 17.72
C THR A 776 -16.29 -15.18 18.79
N ALA A 777 -15.76 -15.45 20.00
CA ALA A 777 -16.54 -16.02 21.09
C ALA A 777 -17.68 -15.08 21.56
N ALA A 778 -17.39 -13.78 21.68
CA ALA A 778 -18.39 -12.77 22.03
C ALA A 778 -19.46 -12.64 20.93
N ALA A 779 -19.03 -12.58 19.67
CA ALA A 779 -19.95 -12.53 18.53
C ALA A 779 -20.88 -13.76 18.46
N LYS A 780 -20.36 -14.95 18.81
CA LYS A 780 -21.14 -16.18 18.89
C LYS A 780 -22.17 -16.15 20.02
N ASP A 781 -21.80 -15.60 21.17
CA ASP A 781 -22.73 -15.38 22.29
C ASP A 781 -23.85 -14.41 21.92
N LEU A 782 -23.54 -13.29 21.27
CA LEU A 782 -24.54 -12.35 20.76
C LEU A 782 -25.47 -13.00 19.75
N SER A 783 -24.94 -13.83 18.84
CA SER A 783 -25.76 -14.60 17.89
C SER A 783 -26.74 -15.54 18.61
N ARG A 784 -26.33 -16.16 19.72
CA ARG A 784 -27.22 -17.01 20.54
C ARG A 784 -28.34 -16.20 21.19
N ARG A 785 -28.04 -15.02 21.72
CA ARG A 785 -29.03 -14.15 22.38
C ARG A 785 -30.03 -13.51 21.42
N LEU A 786 -29.59 -13.21 20.20
CA LEU A 786 -30.45 -12.62 19.17
C LEU A 786 -31.34 -13.63 18.44
N PHE A 787 -31.09 -14.92 18.61
CA PHE A 787 -31.83 -15.97 17.92
C PHE A 787 -33.33 -15.91 18.24
N GLY A 788 -34.16 -15.99 17.19
CA GLY A 788 -35.62 -15.93 17.30
C GLY A 788 -36.20 -14.53 17.48
N ARG A 789 -35.37 -13.49 17.63
CA ARG A 789 -35.86 -12.11 17.77
C ARG A 789 -36.28 -11.51 16.44
N VAL A 790 -37.40 -10.80 16.49
CA VAL A 790 -37.97 -10.05 15.37
C VAL A 790 -38.02 -8.57 15.75
N GLY A 791 -37.46 -7.71 14.90
CA GLY A 791 -37.50 -6.26 15.08
C GLY A 791 -38.84 -5.64 14.67
N ARG A 792 -38.95 -4.32 14.81
CA ARG A 792 -40.18 -3.55 14.54
C ARG A 792 -40.70 -3.64 13.10
N THR A 793 -39.83 -4.01 12.16
CA THR A 793 -40.17 -4.16 10.74
C THR A 793 -40.69 -5.57 10.39
N GLY A 794 -40.79 -6.47 11.37
CA GLY A 794 -41.11 -7.87 11.15
C GLY A 794 -39.94 -8.70 10.60
N LEU A 795 -38.77 -8.09 10.41
CA LEU A 795 -37.55 -8.77 10.01
C LEU A 795 -36.82 -9.35 11.23
N PRO A 796 -36.10 -10.49 11.09
CA PRO A 796 -35.18 -10.95 12.14
C PRO A 796 -34.18 -9.84 12.52
N VAL A 797 -33.84 -9.73 13.80
CA VAL A 797 -32.83 -8.77 14.25
C VAL A 797 -31.51 -9.06 13.51
N GLN A 798 -31.02 -8.07 12.76
CA GLN A 798 -29.85 -8.27 11.91
C GLN A 798 -28.58 -8.24 12.76
N LEU A 799 -27.70 -9.21 12.58
CA LEU A 799 -26.37 -9.23 13.20
C LEU A 799 -25.30 -9.17 12.11
N ILE A 800 -24.50 -8.11 12.12
CA ILE A 800 -23.27 -7.98 11.32
C ILE A 800 -22.09 -8.13 12.28
N THR A 801 -21.19 -9.06 11.97
CA THR A 801 -19.98 -9.28 12.76
C THR A 801 -18.71 -9.25 11.93
N GLN A 802 -17.69 -8.60 12.47
CA GLN A 802 -16.30 -8.71 12.04
C GLN A 802 -15.48 -9.18 13.23
N THR A 803 -14.73 -10.27 13.08
CA THR A 803 -14.16 -10.97 14.23
C THR A 803 -12.72 -11.41 13.98
N SER A 804 -12.18 -12.22 14.89
CA SER A 804 -10.81 -12.71 14.91
C SER A 804 -10.34 -13.33 13.60
N ALA A 805 -9.02 -13.37 13.40
CA ALA A 805 -8.43 -13.97 12.20
C ALA A 805 -7.07 -14.65 12.46
N GLN A 806 -6.74 -15.61 11.60
CA GLN A 806 -5.39 -16.16 11.45
C GLN A 806 -4.86 -15.86 10.03
N ASN A 807 -4.55 -14.59 9.79
CA ASN A 807 -4.06 -14.17 8.48
C ASN A 807 -2.68 -14.74 8.19
N ALA A 808 -2.48 -15.19 6.95
CA ALA A 808 -1.22 -15.76 6.51
C ALA A 808 -0.63 -14.99 5.32
N MET A 809 0.69 -15.05 5.16
CA MET A 809 1.39 -14.55 3.97
C MET A 809 2.31 -15.64 3.44
N LEU A 810 2.16 -15.96 2.16
CA LEU A 810 3.01 -16.86 1.41
C LEU A 810 4.18 -16.10 0.80
N VAL A 811 5.40 -16.57 1.03
CA VAL A 811 6.63 -16.04 0.42
C VAL A 811 7.38 -17.19 -0.25
N ASP A 812 7.47 -17.12 -1.57
CA ASP A 812 8.28 -18.06 -2.34
C ASP A 812 9.69 -17.49 -2.62
N SER A 813 10.58 -18.32 -3.15
CA SER A 813 11.97 -17.94 -3.42
C SER A 813 12.15 -16.95 -4.58
N SER A 814 11.07 -16.58 -5.28
CA SER A 814 11.08 -15.56 -6.33
C SER A 814 10.71 -14.16 -5.82
N ALA A 815 10.21 -14.05 -4.59
CA ALA A 815 9.91 -12.77 -3.96
C ALA A 815 11.17 -11.89 -3.85
N LEU A 816 11.00 -10.57 -3.99
CA LEU A 816 12.05 -9.61 -3.68
C LEU A 816 12.18 -9.47 -2.15
N PRO A 817 13.28 -9.91 -1.51
CA PRO A 817 13.38 -9.94 -0.06
C PRO A 817 13.18 -8.58 0.59
N GLU A 818 13.69 -7.51 -0.04
CA GLU A 818 13.61 -6.15 0.50
C GLU A 818 12.17 -5.65 0.62
N GLN A 819 11.36 -5.97 -0.38
CA GLN A 819 9.94 -5.62 -0.39
C GLN A 819 9.17 -6.50 0.60
N ALA A 820 9.36 -7.82 0.52
CA ALA A 820 8.65 -8.77 1.37
C ALA A 820 8.92 -8.54 2.86
N ILE A 821 10.17 -8.26 3.26
CA ILE A 821 10.51 -7.98 4.66
C ILE A 821 9.82 -6.71 5.17
N ARG A 822 9.80 -5.62 4.39
CA ARG A 822 9.08 -4.39 4.77
C ARG A 822 7.58 -4.63 4.92
N ASP A 823 7.00 -5.37 3.98
CA ASP A 823 5.57 -5.73 4.00
C ASP A 823 5.23 -6.63 5.20
N ILE A 824 6.10 -7.59 5.55
CA ILE A 824 5.95 -8.48 6.71
C ILE A 824 6.03 -7.69 8.00
N ILE A 825 7.06 -6.84 8.17
CA ILE A 825 7.24 -6.04 9.39
C ILE A 825 6.02 -5.14 9.62
N SER A 826 5.59 -4.41 8.59
CA SER A 826 4.40 -3.57 8.68
C SER A 826 3.15 -4.41 9.00
N SER A 827 2.95 -5.53 8.29
CA SER A 827 1.73 -6.34 8.48
C SER A 827 1.68 -7.06 9.83
N ALA A 828 2.81 -7.47 10.39
CA ALA A 828 2.86 -8.24 11.63
C ALA A 828 2.92 -7.37 12.89
N PHE A 829 3.62 -6.22 12.81
CA PHE A 829 4.02 -5.48 14.01
C PHE A 829 3.50 -4.04 14.07
N ASP A 830 3.00 -3.43 12.99
CA ASP A 830 2.36 -2.11 13.07
C ASP A 830 1.21 -2.13 14.09
N SER A 831 1.07 -1.06 14.87
CA SER A 831 0.12 -1.00 16.00
C SER A 831 0.27 -2.17 17.00
N SER A 832 1.51 -2.66 17.19
CA SER A 832 1.83 -3.81 18.05
C SER A 832 1.12 -5.09 17.64
N GLY A 833 0.87 -5.27 16.34
CA GLY A 833 0.11 -6.42 15.82
C GLY A 833 -1.37 -6.43 16.23
N GLN A 834 -1.90 -5.33 16.77
CA GLN A 834 -3.29 -5.21 17.22
C GLN A 834 -4.21 -4.76 16.07
N ASN A 835 -4.11 -5.44 14.93
CA ASN A 835 -4.99 -5.23 13.79
C ASN A 835 -5.62 -6.57 13.39
N CYS A 836 -6.91 -6.58 13.07
CA CYS A 836 -7.59 -7.81 12.65
C CYS A 836 -6.97 -8.39 11.38
N ALA A 837 -6.43 -7.56 10.47
CA ALA A 837 -5.71 -7.97 9.27
C ALA A 837 -4.21 -8.23 9.50
N ALA A 838 -3.71 -8.14 10.74
CA ALA A 838 -2.29 -8.33 11.01
C ALA A 838 -1.82 -9.75 10.62
N LEU A 839 -0.60 -9.83 10.11
CA LEU A 839 0.01 -11.09 9.69
C LEU A 839 0.33 -11.96 10.92
N ARG A 840 -0.30 -13.12 11.01
CA ARG A 840 -0.10 -14.09 12.11
C ARG A 840 0.80 -15.24 11.72
N ILE A 841 0.77 -15.64 10.45
CA ILE A 841 1.46 -16.83 9.93
C ILE A 841 2.24 -16.48 8.66
N LEU A 842 3.57 -16.50 8.74
CA LEU A 842 4.45 -16.44 7.58
C LEU A 842 4.70 -17.86 7.06
N LEU A 843 4.27 -18.14 5.83
CA LEU A 843 4.60 -19.34 5.09
C LEU A 843 5.80 -19.03 4.19
N VAL A 844 6.99 -19.52 4.53
CA VAL A 844 8.23 -19.21 3.78
C VAL A 844 8.79 -20.46 3.10
N GLN A 845 9.12 -20.37 1.81
CA GLN A 845 9.68 -21.50 1.09
C GLN A 845 11.03 -21.93 1.68
N GLU A 846 11.20 -23.23 1.90
CA GLU A 846 12.37 -23.82 2.57
C GLU A 846 13.69 -23.39 1.93
N ASP A 847 13.76 -23.35 0.60
CA ASP A 847 14.99 -23.06 -0.16
C ASP A 847 15.59 -21.66 0.08
N CYS A 848 14.80 -20.69 0.55
CA CYS A 848 15.26 -19.33 0.83
C CYS A 848 15.11 -18.93 2.31
N ALA A 849 14.52 -19.79 3.14
CA ALA A 849 14.04 -19.42 4.46
C ALA A 849 15.16 -18.94 5.41
N ASP A 850 16.33 -19.59 5.46
CA ASP A 850 17.38 -19.19 6.42
C ASP A 850 17.93 -17.79 6.16
N ALA A 851 18.34 -17.51 4.92
CA ALA A 851 18.84 -16.19 4.53
C ALA A 851 17.76 -15.11 4.66
N PHE A 852 16.52 -15.45 4.30
CA PHE A 852 15.38 -14.55 4.42
C PHE A 852 15.06 -14.20 5.88
N LEU A 853 14.99 -15.21 6.77
CA LEU A 853 14.67 -15.03 8.18
C LEU A 853 15.79 -14.32 8.93
N GLU A 854 17.07 -14.54 8.60
CA GLU A 854 18.16 -13.76 9.20
C GLU A 854 18.06 -12.29 8.83
N ARG A 855 17.77 -11.98 7.56
CA ARG A 855 17.59 -10.59 7.13
C ARG A 855 16.33 -9.95 7.74
N LEU A 856 15.25 -10.72 7.92
CA LEU A 856 14.05 -10.28 8.64
C LEU A 856 14.39 -9.94 10.10
N ARG A 857 15.10 -10.82 10.81
CA ARG A 857 15.59 -10.54 12.18
C ARG A 857 16.47 -9.30 12.22
N GLY A 858 17.39 -9.15 11.27
CA GLY A 858 18.23 -7.96 11.12
C GLY A 858 17.41 -6.68 10.98
N ALA A 859 16.37 -6.68 10.15
CA ALA A 859 15.49 -5.53 9.96
C ALA A 859 14.61 -5.26 11.20
N MET A 860 14.17 -6.31 11.90
CA MET A 860 13.44 -6.16 13.15
C MET A 860 14.29 -5.52 14.27
N ARG A 861 15.59 -5.83 14.35
CA ARG A 861 16.51 -5.20 15.33
C ARG A 861 16.57 -3.68 15.20
N GLU A 862 16.21 -3.14 14.05
CA GLU A 862 16.19 -1.71 13.79
C GLU A 862 14.91 -1.00 14.23
N LEU A 863 13.91 -1.74 14.73
CA LEU A 863 12.65 -1.20 15.21
C LEU A 863 12.81 -0.57 16.60
N SER A 864 12.22 0.61 16.77
CA SER A 864 12.16 1.30 18.06
C SER A 864 10.82 1.01 18.74
N ILE A 865 10.87 0.28 19.86
CA ILE A 865 9.70 0.00 20.72
C ILE A 865 9.64 1.07 21.81
N GLY A 866 8.48 1.68 22.05
CA GLY A 866 8.36 2.68 23.11
C GLY A 866 7.09 3.52 23.06
N ASN A 867 7.09 4.64 23.79
CA ASN A 867 5.95 5.53 23.85
C ASN A 867 5.71 6.19 22.47
N PRO A 868 4.52 6.02 21.86
CA PRO A 868 4.20 6.56 20.54
C PRO A 868 4.06 8.10 20.52
N ALA A 869 4.04 8.75 21.68
CA ALA A 869 4.19 10.20 21.79
C ALA A 869 5.57 10.70 21.37
N ARG A 870 6.50 9.81 20.98
CA ARG A 870 7.78 10.13 20.33
C ARG A 870 7.73 9.72 18.86
N LEU A 871 8.05 10.63 17.93
CA LEU A 871 8.00 10.36 16.49
C LEU A 871 8.90 9.19 16.05
N LEU A 872 9.98 8.95 16.78
CA LEU A 872 10.91 7.85 16.50
C LEU A 872 10.34 6.46 16.81
N THR A 873 9.21 6.33 17.48
CA THR A 873 8.65 5.03 17.87
C THR A 873 8.03 4.33 16.65
N ASP A 874 8.43 3.08 16.41
CA ASP A 874 7.80 2.22 15.38
C ASP A 874 6.70 1.34 15.97
N ILE A 875 6.92 0.81 17.18
CA ILE A 875 6.05 -0.16 17.83
C ILE A 875 5.62 0.42 19.19
N GLY A 876 4.31 0.64 19.33
CA GLY A 876 3.69 1.18 20.54
C GLY A 876 3.46 0.11 21.62
N PRO A 877 2.64 0.41 22.64
CA PRO A 877 2.22 -0.56 23.65
C PRO A 877 1.16 -1.53 23.08
N VAL A 878 0.86 -2.58 23.83
CA VAL A 878 -0.43 -3.28 23.75
C VAL A 878 -1.45 -2.56 24.65
N ILE A 879 -2.74 -2.75 24.39
CA ILE A 879 -3.79 -1.88 24.97
C ILE A 879 -3.92 -1.96 26.50
N SER A 880 -3.60 -3.10 27.11
CA SER A 880 -3.79 -3.32 28.55
C SER A 880 -2.87 -4.39 29.12
N SER A 881 -2.84 -4.50 30.45
CA SER A 881 -2.14 -5.56 31.18
C SER A 881 -2.67 -6.95 30.85
N GLU A 882 -3.97 -7.09 30.62
CA GLU A 882 -4.61 -8.38 30.32
C GLU A 882 -4.18 -8.87 28.94
N ALA A 883 -4.17 -7.97 27.95
CA ALA A 883 -3.66 -8.27 26.62
C ALA A 883 -2.17 -8.65 26.68
N GLN A 884 -1.36 -7.89 27.44
CA GLN A 884 0.05 -8.21 27.65
C GLN A 884 0.23 -9.62 28.20
N ALA A 885 -0.48 -9.96 29.29
CA ALA A 885 -0.38 -11.27 29.93
C ALA A 885 -0.82 -12.41 29.00
N GLU A 886 -1.92 -12.24 28.25
CA GLU A 886 -2.40 -13.27 27.31
C GLU A 886 -1.38 -13.58 26.21
N ILE A 887 -0.72 -12.54 25.67
CA ILE A 887 0.29 -12.70 24.62
C ILE A 887 1.55 -13.35 25.21
N GLU A 888 2.03 -12.87 26.37
CA GLU A 888 3.19 -13.43 27.05
C GLU A 888 2.97 -14.91 27.42
N ASP A 889 1.79 -15.27 27.92
CA ASP A 889 1.39 -16.65 28.21
C ASP A 889 1.43 -17.53 26.95
N HIS A 890 1.00 -16.99 25.80
CA HIS A 890 1.11 -17.72 24.54
C HIS A 890 2.58 -17.99 24.17
N ILE A 891 3.44 -16.96 24.22
CA ILE A 891 4.88 -17.09 23.94
C ILE A 891 5.50 -18.13 24.87
N ASP A 892 5.14 -18.09 26.16
CA ASP A 892 5.61 -19.02 27.18
C ASP A 892 5.16 -20.47 26.93
N ARG A 893 3.90 -20.69 26.53
CA ARG A 893 3.40 -22.02 26.14
C ARG A 893 4.19 -22.56 24.95
N MET A 894 4.45 -21.74 23.93
CA MET A 894 5.24 -22.14 22.76
C MET A 894 6.69 -22.45 23.15
N ARG A 895 7.28 -21.70 24.08
CA ARG A 895 8.61 -21.96 24.62
C ARG A 895 8.67 -23.31 25.34
N ARG A 896 7.68 -23.59 26.21
CA ARG A 896 7.56 -24.88 26.93
C ARG A 896 7.29 -26.04 25.97
N ALA A 897 6.65 -25.79 24.83
CA ALA A 897 6.46 -26.76 23.75
C ALA A 897 7.72 -26.97 22.88
N GLY A 898 8.86 -26.36 23.22
CA GLY A 898 10.13 -26.53 22.52
C GLY A 898 10.22 -25.83 21.17
N ARG A 899 9.37 -24.82 20.92
CA ARG A 899 9.43 -24.04 19.67
C ARG A 899 10.60 -23.07 19.67
N PRO A 900 11.33 -22.91 18.55
CA PRO A 900 12.29 -21.83 18.40
C PRO A 900 11.59 -20.47 18.48
N ILE A 901 12.09 -19.60 19.35
CA ILE A 901 11.55 -18.26 19.58
C ILE A 901 12.68 -17.25 19.48
N TRP A 902 12.44 -16.17 18.74
CA TRP A 902 13.31 -15.01 18.69
C TRP A 902 12.48 -13.76 18.94
N SER A 903 12.93 -12.88 19.84
CA SER A 903 12.23 -11.65 20.16
C SER A 903 13.21 -10.48 20.28
N LEU A 904 12.69 -9.26 20.10
CA LEU A 904 13.42 -8.06 20.49
C LEU A 904 13.48 -7.92 22.01
N GLU A 905 14.44 -7.14 22.49
CA GLU A 905 14.47 -6.70 23.88
C GLU A 905 13.70 -5.38 24.00
N PRO A 906 12.71 -5.26 24.91
CA PRO A 906 12.02 -4.00 25.15
C PRO A 906 12.98 -2.98 25.78
N GLY A 907 12.91 -1.73 25.32
CA GLY A 907 13.72 -0.63 25.86
C GLY A 907 13.32 -0.25 27.29
N GLU A 908 14.15 0.57 27.96
CA GLU A 908 13.89 1.01 29.33
C GLU A 908 12.55 1.76 29.48
N THR A 909 12.18 2.56 28.48
CA THR A 909 10.93 3.32 28.43
C THR A 909 9.69 2.43 28.40
N CYS A 910 9.81 1.18 27.96
CA CYS A 910 8.70 0.22 27.95
C CYS A 910 8.27 -0.21 29.36
N ARG A 911 9.10 0.02 30.40
CA ARG A 911 8.76 -0.35 31.79
C ARG A 911 7.57 0.41 32.35
N HIS A 912 7.26 1.57 31.77
CA HIS A 912 6.20 2.46 32.26
C HIS A 912 4.83 2.20 31.63
N GLY A 913 4.74 1.35 30.60
CA GLY A 913 3.49 1.01 29.91
C GLY A 913 3.28 -0.50 29.76
N HIS A 914 2.34 -0.91 28.91
CA HIS A 914 2.07 -2.31 28.61
C HIS A 914 2.71 -2.67 27.27
N PHE A 915 3.85 -3.35 27.27
CA PHE A 915 4.60 -3.61 26.04
C PHE A 915 4.89 -5.10 25.90
N VAL A 916 4.73 -5.60 24.68
CA VAL A 916 5.21 -6.92 24.28
C VAL A 916 6.18 -6.73 23.12
N ALA A 917 7.34 -7.34 23.22
CA ALA A 917 8.33 -7.25 22.16
C ALA A 917 7.88 -8.01 20.90
N PRO A 918 8.11 -7.46 19.68
CA PRO A 918 7.99 -8.19 18.44
C PRO A 918 8.70 -9.54 18.51
N THR A 919 7.95 -10.61 18.28
CA THR A 919 8.37 -11.99 18.51
C THR A 919 8.12 -12.86 17.27
N LEU A 920 9.10 -13.68 16.92
CA LEU A 920 9.04 -14.71 15.89
C LEU A 920 8.99 -16.09 16.56
N ILE A 921 8.07 -16.95 16.14
CA ILE A 921 7.92 -18.31 16.66
C ILE A 921 7.89 -19.30 15.49
N GLU A 922 8.86 -20.21 15.40
CA GLU A 922 8.83 -21.27 14.38
C GLU A 922 7.90 -22.41 14.81
N ILE A 923 6.99 -22.79 13.91
CA ILE A 923 5.95 -23.81 14.14
C ILE A 923 6.08 -24.96 13.15
N GLY A 924 5.68 -26.16 13.58
CA GLY A 924 5.66 -27.34 12.71
C GLY A 924 4.41 -27.40 11.84
N ARG A 925 3.26 -27.06 12.41
CA ARG A 925 1.95 -27.07 11.72
C ARG A 925 1.18 -25.80 12.07
N VAL A 926 0.37 -25.33 11.12
CA VAL A 926 -0.55 -24.20 11.34
C VAL A 926 -1.47 -24.46 12.54
N ALA A 927 -1.95 -25.70 12.70
CA ALA A 927 -2.81 -26.13 13.80
C ALA A 927 -2.15 -26.06 15.20
N ASP A 928 -0.85 -25.80 15.29
CA ASP A 928 -0.18 -25.59 16.58
C ASP A 928 -0.58 -24.24 17.22
N ILE A 929 -1.08 -23.29 16.41
CA ILE A 929 -1.62 -21.98 16.84
C ILE A 929 -3.13 -22.16 17.00
N SER A 930 -3.59 -22.52 18.20
CA SER A 930 -4.99 -22.90 18.41
C SER A 930 -6.00 -21.78 18.10
N ASN A 931 -5.76 -20.58 18.62
CA ASN A 931 -6.62 -19.40 18.48
C ASN A 931 -5.79 -18.20 17.98
N GLU A 932 -6.46 -17.10 17.65
CA GLU A 932 -5.77 -15.84 17.38
C GLU A 932 -4.95 -15.36 18.60
N VAL A 933 -3.74 -14.87 18.34
CA VAL A 933 -2.90 -14.16 19.32
C VAL A 933 -2.86 -12.70 18.91
N PHE A 934 -3.57 -11.84 19.63
CA PHE A 934 -3.79 -10.45 19.24
C PHE A 934 -2.66 -9.50 19.68
N GLY A 935 -1.44 -9.78 19.22
CA GLY A 935 -0.23 -9.05 19.60
C GLY A 935 0.88 -9.14 18.56
N PRO A 936 2.08 -8.62 18.88
CA PRO A 936 3.19 -8.56 17.93
C PRO A 936 3.93 -9.90 17.84
N VAL A 937 3.20 -10.99 17.55
CA VAL A 937 3.72 -12.36 17.45
C VAL A 937 3.48 -12.90 16.05
N LEU A 938 4.57 -13.18 15.34
CA LEU A 938 4.58 -13.77 14.00
C LEU A 938 5.04 -15.22 14.06
N HIS A 939 4.17 -16.14 13.65
CA HIS A 939 4.50 -17.54 13.53
C HIS A 939 5.09 -17.85 12.16
N ILE A 940 6.09 -18.70 12.10
CA ILE A 940 6.79 -19.05 10.86
C ILE A 940 6.61 -20.54 10.61
N ARG A 941 6.05 -20.88 9.45
CA ARG A 941 6.03 -22.24 8.91
C ARG A 941 6.82 -22.23 7.60
N ARG A 942 7.98 -22.88 7.63
CA ARG A 942 8.73 -23.17 6.40
C ARG A 942 7.93 -24.16 5.55
N TYR A 943 8.08 -24.22 4.22
CA TYR A 943 7.39 -25.23 3.41
C TYR A 943 8.19 -25.61 2.16
N ALA A 944 8.14 -26.89 1.77
CA ALA A 944 8.72 -27.30 0.49
C ALA A 944 7.81 -26.83 -0.66
N ARG A 945 8.38 -26.45 -1.83
CA ARG A 945 7.58 -25.96 -2.98
C ARG A 945 6.44 -26.90 -3.39
N SER A 946 6.62 -28.22 -3.24
CA SER A 946 5.58 -29.23 -3.51
C SER A 946 4.41 -29.20 -2.53
N GLU A 947 4.59 -28.66 -1.34
CA GLU A 947 3.57 -28.53 -0.28
C GLU A 947 2.71 -27.26 -0.41
N LEU A 948 2.94 -26.42 -1.44
CA LEU A 948 2.25 -25.13 -1.64
C LEU A 948 0.73 -25.22 -1.40
N ASP A 949 0.07 -26.20 -1.99
CA ASP A 949 -1.38 -26.38 -1.83
C ASP A 949 -1.75 -26.79 -0.41
N GLY A 950 -0.98 -27.71 0.19
CA GLY A 950 -1.24 -28.24 1.52
C GLY A 950 -1.08 -27.19 2.62
N VAL A 951 -0.15 -26.25 2.48
CA VAL A 951 -0.01 -25.15 3.45
C VAL A 951 -1.12 -24.12 3.33
N ILE A 952 -1.62 -23.85 2.12
CA ILE A 952 -2.81 -23.00 1.92
C ILE A 952 -4.05 -23.70 2.50
N ASP A 953 -4.21 -25.00 2.27
CA ASP A 953 -5.29 -25.79 2.86
C ASP A 953 -5.24 -25.77 4.39
N ALA A 954 -4.05 -25.88 4.97
CA ALA A 954 -3.87 -25.81 6.42
C ALA A 954 -4.30 -24.46 6.99
N VAL A 955 -4.07 -23.35 6.28
CA VAL A 955 -4.57 -22.03 6.65
C VAL A 955 -6.09 -21.95 6.51
N ASN A 956 -6.67 -22.43 5.40
CA ASN A 956 -8.12 -22.47 5.21
C ASN A 956 -8.82 -23.34 6.28
N ALA A 957 -8.18 -24.43 6.72
CA ALA A 957 -8.69 -25.36 7.73
C ALA A 957 -8.78 -24.76 9.14
N THR A 958 -8.14 -23.61 9.39
CA THR A 958 -8.32 -22.85 10.64
C THR A 958 -9.76 -22.33 10.80
N GLY A 959 -10.53 -22.27 9.71
CA GLY A 959 -11.90 -21.75 9.69
C GLY A 959 -11.99 -20.22 9.62
N TYR A 960 -10.86 -19.52 9.79
CA TYR A 960 -10.75 -18.08 9.56
C TYR A 960 -10.63 -17.76 8.07
N GLY A 961 -10.92 -16.51 7.70
CA GLY A 961 -10.97 -16.14 6.28
C GLY A 961 -10.99 -14.63 6.05
N LEU A 962 -10.16 -13.87 6.76
CA LEU A 962 -10.06 -12.42 6.60
C LEU A 962 -9.06 -12.01 5.51
N ALA A 963 -7.75 -12.09 5.77
CA ALA A 963 -6.71 -11.66 4.85
C ALA A 963 -5.69 -12.76 4.50
N PHE A 964 -5.20 -12.76 3.26
CA PHE A 964 -4.13 -13.65 2.78
C PHE A 964 -3.15 -12.90 1.86
N GLY A 965 -1.86 -12.97 2.17
CA GLY A 965 -0.79 -12.32 1.42
C GLY A 965 -0.03 -13.29 0.51
N ILE A 966 0.46 -12.80 -0.62
CA ILE A 966 1.29 -13.56 -1.56
C ILE A 966 2.46 -12.67 -2.01
N GLN A 967 3.69 -13.10 -1.77
CA GLN A 967 4.92 -12.50 -2.31
C GLN A 967 5.52 -13.49 -3.31
N SER A 968 5.39 -13.20 -4.60
CA SER A 968 5.89 -14.04 -5.69
C SER A 968 5.99 -13.25 -7.00
N ARG A 969 6.94 -13.63 -7.86
CA ARG A 969 7.07 -13.16 -9.25
C ARG A 969 6.49 -14.15 -10.27
N LEU A 970 6.00 -15.31 -9.80
CA LEU A 970 5.42 -16.35 -10.64
C LEU A 970 3.90 -16.17 -10.76
N SER A 971 3.43 -15.79 -11.94
CA SER A 971 2.00 -15.73 -12.24
C SER A 971 1.29 -17.05 -11.91
N SER A 972 1.90 -18.20 -12.23
CA SER A 972 1.33 -19.52 -11.93
C SER A 972 1.19 -19.80 -10.42
N THR A 973 2.08 -19.27 -9.59
CA THR A 973 2.00 -19.42 -8.13
C THR A 973 0.95 -18.48 -7.55
N ILE A 974 0.91 -17.23 -8.02
CA ILE A 974 -0.10 -16.24 -7.65
C ILE A 974 -1.51 -16.76 -7.99
N ASP A 975 -1.74 -17.15 -9.25
CA ASP A 975 -3.06 -17.60 -9.71
C ASP A 975 -3.54 -18.84 -8.95
N ARG A 976 -2.63 -19.79 -8.70
CA ARG A 976 -2.92 -21.01 -7.92
C ARG A 976 -3.28 -20.67 -6.46
N ALA A 977 -2.54 -19.77 -5.83
CA ALA A 977 -2.79 -19.37 -4.45
C ALA A 977 -4.08 -18.54 -4.30
N VAL A 978 -4.34 -17.61 -5.23
CA VAL A 978 -5.58 -16.81 -5.28
C VAL A 978 -6.81 -17.70 -5.49
N ALA A 979 -6.71 -18.71 -6.36
CA ALA A 979 -7.80 -19.64 -6.62
C ALA A 979 -8.10 -20.56 -5.44
N ARG A 980 -7.08 -20.91 -4.64
CA ARG A 980 -7.19 -21.88 -3.55
C ARG A 980 -7.51 -21.24 -2.18
N SER A 981 -7.12 -19.99 -1.95
CA SER A 981 -7.39 -19.28 -0.70
C SER A 981 -8.89 -18.97 -0.53
N THR A 982 -9.42 -19.17 0.67
CA THR A 982 -10.80 -18.80 1.01
C THR A 982 -10.92 -17.44 1.70
N ALA A 983 -9.84 -16.67 1.78
CA ALA A 983 -9.83 -15.36 2.43
C ALA A 983 -10.70 -14.32 1.70
N GLY A 984 -11.35 -13.44 2.46
CA GLY A 984 -12.14 -12.34 1.92
C GLY A 984 -11.29 -11.27 1.24
N ASN A 985 -10.05 -11.06 1.67
CA ASN A 985 -9.11 -10.09 1.13
C ASN A 985 -7.78 -10.78 0.77
N ILE A 986 -7.37 -10.73 -0.49
CA ILE A 986 -6.12 -11.31 -0.96
C ILE A 986 -5.20 -10.20 -1.47
N TYR A 987 -3.95 -10.16 -1.00
CA TYR A 987 -2.98 -9.12 -1.29
C TYR A 987 -1.74 -9.71 -1.97
N VAL A 988 -1.39 -9.22 -3.15
CA VAL A 988 -0.27 -9.73 -3.96
C VAL A 988 0.83 -8.68 -4.08
N ASN A 989 2.04 -9.06 -3.68
CA ASN A 989 3.26 -8.25 -3.66
C ASN A 989 3.08 -6.92 -2.90
N ARG A 990 2.41 -6.97 -1.74
CA ARG A 990 2.19 -5.85 -0.83
C ARG A 990 1.86 -6.37 0.58
N GLY A 991 1.93 -5.49 1.57
CA GLY A 991 1.42 -5.74 2.93
C GLY A 991 -0.10 -5.94 2.99
N LEU A 992 -0.58 -6.48 4.13
CA LEU A 992 -1.99 -6.81 4.38
C LEU A 992 -2.83 -5.62 4.90
N LEU A 993 -2.17 -4.54 5.31
CA LEU A 993 -2.81 -3.37 5.89
C LEU A 993 -3.20 -2.34 4.83
N GLY A 994 -4.01 -1.35 5.22
CA GLY A 994 -4.44 -0.24 4.35
C GLY A 994 -5.81 -0.49 3.72
N ALA A 995 -6.82 -0.72 4.55
CA ALA A 995 -8.22 -0.68 4.13
C ALA A 995 -8.54 0.71 3.58
N VAL A 996 -9.31 0.76 2.49
CA VAL A 996 -9.76 2.02 1.88
C VAL A 996 -11.18 1.81 1.38
N ALA A 997 -12.15 2.59 1.86
CA ALA A 997 -13.55 2.41 1.46
C ALA A 997 -13.72 2.59 -0.05
N GLY A 998 -14.55 1.75 -0.68
CA GLY A 998 -14.78 1.77 -2.13
C GLY A 998 -13.63 1.29 -3.03
N SER A 999 -12.44 1.05 -2.47
CA SER A 999 -11.26 0.53 -3.19
C SER A 999 -10.82 -0.82 -2.64
N ARG A 1000 -10.59 -0.89 -1.33
CA ARG A 1000 -10.19 -2.09 -0.59
C ARG A 1000 -11.11 -2.35 0.61
N PRO A 1001 -12.40 -2.65 0.38
CA PRO A 1001 -13.32 -3.00 1.45
C PRO A 1001 -12.81 -4.23 2.22
N VAL A 1002 -12.87 -4.17 3.55
CA VAL A 1002 -12.36 -5.24 4.42
C VAL A 1002 -13.52 -5.98 5.09
N GLY A 1003 -13.39 -7.30 5.13
CA GLY A 1003 -14.33 -8.19 5.81
C GLY A 1003 -14.05 -9.65 5.47
N GLY A 1004 -14.13 -10.51 6.47
CA GLY A 1004 -13.84 -11.93 6.35
C GLY A 1004 -15.09 -12.79 6.32
N HIS A 1005 -14.86 -14.10 6.22
CA HIS A 1005 -15.88 -15.14 6.23
C HIS A 1005 -15.58 -16.19 7.29
N GLY A 1006 -16.54 -17.08 7.57
CA GLY A 1006 -16.33 -18.19 8.51
C GLY A 1006 -16.20 -17.68 9.93
N LEU A 1007 -15.10 -18.02 10.61
CA LEU A 1007 -14.81 -17.53 11.97
C LEU A 1007 -14.45 -16.04 12.02
N SER A 1008 -14.15 -15.41 10.87
CA SER A 1008 -13.74 -14.00 10.80
C SER A 1008 -14.88 -13.01 10.59
N GLY A 1009 -16.11 -13.49 10.43
CA GLY A 1009 -17.29 -12.63 10.34
C GLY A 1009 -18.39 -13.17 9.44
N THR A 1010 -19.53 -12.48 9.49
CA THR A 1010 -20.75 -12.81 8.74
C THR A 1010 -20.85 -12.06 7.42
N GLY A 1011 -20.01 -11.04 7.21
CA GLY A 1011 -20.22 -10.01 6.19
C GLY A 1011 -21.49 -9.18 6.46
N PRO A 1012 -21.80 -8.21 5.57
CA PRO A 1012 -21.01 -7.79 4.41
C PRO A 1012 -19.69 -7.06 4.78
N LYS A 1013 -18.83 -6.79 3.80
CA LYS A 1013 -17.61 -6.01 3.99
C LYS A 1013 -17.95 -4.54 4.29
N MET A 1014 -17.27 -3.97 5.29
CA MET A 1014 -17.35 -2.54 5.56
C MET A 1014 -16.62 -1.76 4.48
N GLY A 1015 -17.14 -0.58 4.12
CA GLY A 1015 -16.68 0.20 2.97
C GLY A 1015 -16.92 -0.49 1.62
N GLY A 1016 -17.72 -1.57 1.60
CA GLY A 1016 -18.13 -2.30 0.41
C GLY A 1016 -19.58 -1.97 0.02
N PRO A 1017 -20.03 -2.43 -1.16
CA PRO A 1017 -21.33 -2.03 -1.71
C PRO A 1017 -22.56 -2.52 -0.93
N PHE A 1018 -22.39 -3.46 0.01
CA PHE A 1018 -23.50 -4.16 0.66
C PHE A 1018 -23.73 -3.79 2.13
N ALA A 1019 -22.81 -3.06 2.78
CA ALA A 1019 -22.95 -2.65 4.19
C ALA A 1019 -24.25 -1.84 4.42
N LEU A 1020 -24.43 -0.74 3.68
CA LEU A 1020 -25.63 0.09 3.74
C LEU A 1020 -26.93 -0.70 3.48
N ARG A 1021 -26.90 -1.64 2.52
CA ARG A 1021 -28.06 -2.45 2.15
C ARG A 1021 -28.49 -3.39 3.28
N ARG A 1022 -27.53 -3.96 4.03
CA ARG A 1022 -27.82 -4.83 5.17
C ARG A 1022 -28.40 -4.05 6.34
N MET A 1023 -28.11 -2.75 6.45
CA MET A 1023 -28.70 -1.84 7.45
C MET A 1023 -30.05 -1.25 7.05
N SER A 1024 -30.63 -1.71 5.94
CA SER A 1024 -31.91 -1.23 5.40
C SER A 1024 -32.97 -2.33 5.42
N ALA A 1025 -34.16 -2.05 5.96
CA ALA A 1025 -35.31 -2.96 5.96
C ALA A 1025 -35.86 -3.20 4.55
N GLN A 1026 -35.98 -2.13 3.76
CA GLN A 1026 -36.35 -2.18 2.35
C GLN A 1026 -35.28 -1.50 1.52
N VAL A 1027 -34.97 -2.13 0.39
CA VAL A 1027 -34.02 -1.60 -0.57
C VAL A 1027 -34.42 -2.04 -1.98
N ASN A 1028 -34.18 -1.20 -2.97
CA ASN A 1028 -34.36 -1.58 -4.37
C ASN A 1028 -33.46 -2.78 -4.74
N PRO A 1029 -33.87 -3.64 -5.70
CA PRO A 1029 -33.04 -4.72 -6.20
C PRO A 1029 -31.65 -4.22 -6.60
N TRP A 1030 -30.63 -5.02 -6.32
CA TRP A 1030 -29.27 -4.68 -6.73
C TRP A 1030 -29.15 -4.73 -8.26
N HIS A 1031 -28.52 -3.70 -8.83
CA HIS A 1031 -28.23 -3.63 -10.25
C HIS A 1031 -26.73 -3.82 -10.46
N VAL A 1032 -26.37 -4.63 -11.46
CA VAL A 1032 -24.98 -4.83 -11.86
C VAL A 1032 -24.39 -3.49 -12.30
N PRO A 1033 -23.30 -3.00 -11.67
CA PRO A 1033 -22.68 -1.74 -12.07
C PRO A 1033 -22.18 -1.76 -13.51
N LYS A 1034 -22.20 -0.61 -14.19
CA LYS A 1034 -21.63 -0.48 -15.54
C LYS A 1034 -20.15 -0.84 -15.51
N GLY A 1035 -19.71 -1.66 -16.46
CA GLY A 1035 -18.33 -2.14 -16.56
C GLY A 1035 -17.99 -3.36 -15.68
N ALA A 1036 -18.92 -3.83 -14.83
CA ALA A 1036 -18.78 -5.12 -14.19
C ALA A 1036 -18.99 -6.25 -15.22
N THR A 1037 -18.13 -7.26 -15.18
CA THR A 1037 -18.34 -8.50 -15.93
C THR A 1037 -19.13 -9.47 -15.08
N THR A 1038 -20.17 -10.08 -15.64
CA THR A 1038 -20.92 -11.17 -15.00
C THR A 1038 -20.79 -12.42 -15.86
N ALA A 1039 -21.02 -13.59 -15.28
CA ALA A 1039 -21.09 -14.83 -16.06
C ALA A 1039 -22.31 -14.87 -17.03
N SER A 1040 -23.14 -13.81 -17.07
CA SER A 1040 -24.35 -13.62 -17.90
C SER A 1040 -25.36 -14.78 -17.90
N MET A 1041 -25.22 -15.77 -17.02
CA MET A 1041 -26.06 -16.96 -17.01
C MET A 1041 -26.41 -17.35 -15.58
N ILE A 1042 -27.71 -17.52 -15.35
CA ILE A 1042 -28.24 -18.24 -14.18
C ILE A 1042 -27.47 -19.56 -14.06
N PRO A 1043 -26.98 -19.94 -12.85
CA PRO A 1043 -26.23 -21.18 -12.66
C PRO A 1043 -26.92 -22.39 -13.30
N HIS A 1044 -26.13 -23.30 -13.87
CA HIS A 1044 -26.67 -24.47 -14.57
C HIS A 1044 -27.62 -25.28 -13.68
N ALA A 1045 -27.24 -25.54 -12.43
CA ALA A 1045 -28.08 -26.26 -11.47
C ALA A 1045 -29.42 -25.56 -11.23
N ALA A 1046 -29.44 -24.23 -11.09
CA ALA A 1046 -30.67 -23.47 -10.91
C ALA A 1046 -31.58 -23.52 -12.14
N ARG A 1047 -31.01 -23.41 -13.36
CA ARG A 1047 -31.77 -23.59 -14.62
C ARG A 1047 -32.35 -24.99 -14.73
N SER A 1048 -31.55 -26.01 -14.44
CA SER A 1048 -32.00 -27.40 -14.48
C SER A 1048 -33.10 -27.68 -13.45
N LEU A 1049 -33.06 -27.05 -12.26
CA LEU A 1049 -34.15 -27.12 -11.30
C LEU A 1049 -35.43 -26.48 -11.86
N VAL A 1050 -35.34 -25.28 -12.46
CA VAL A 1050 -36.51 -24.62 -13.06
C VAL A 1050 -37.11 -25.48 -14.18
N THR A 1051 -36.29 -26.04 -15.08
CA THR A 1051 -36.77 -26.95 -16.14
C THR A 1051 -37.39 -28.23 -15.57
N PHE A 1052 -36.83 -28.78 -14.49
CA PHE A 1052 -37.42 -29.92 -13.80
C PHE A 1052 -38.82 -29.61 -13.26
N LEU A 1053 -39.03 -28.39 -12.75
CA LEU A 1053 -40.30 -27.94 -12.18
C LEU A 1053 -41.33 -27.47 -13.21
N GLU A 1054 -40.92 -27.01 -14.39
CA GLU A 1054 -41.83 -26.43 -15.41
C GLU A 1054 -43.03 -27.34 -15.75
N SER A 1055 -42.83 -28.66 -15.83
CA SER A 1055 -43.89 -29.63 -16.13
C SER A 1055 -44.57 -30.23 -14.89
N ARG A 1056 -44.13 -29.88 -13.68
CA ARG A 1056 -44.56 -30.50 -12.42
C ARG A 1056 -45.24 -29.51 -11.47
N ASP A 1057 -44.72 -28.28 -11.42
CA ASP A 1057 -45.17 -27.19 -10.57
C ASP A 1057 -44.78 -25.84 -11.21
N ALA A 1058 -45.60 -25.40 -12.17
CA ALA A 1058 -45.36 -24.18 -12.94
C ALA A 1058 -45.36 -22.91 -12.07
N VAL A 1059 -46.05 -22.92 -10.93
CA VAL A 1059 -46.13 -21.79 -10.00
C VAL A 1059 -44.80 -21.62 -9.28
N SER A 1060 -44.30 -22.69 -8.67
CA SER A 1060 -42.98 -22.69 -8.03
C SER A 1060 -41.86 -22.40 -9.03
N ALA A 1061 -41.94 -22.97 -10.23
CA ALA A 1061 -40.98 -22.67 -11.31
C ALA A 1061 -40.95 -21.18 -11.68
N ARG A 1062 -42.11 -20.51 -11.75
CA ARG A 1062 -42.21 -19.07 -12.05
C ARG A 1062 -41.59 -18.23 -10.94
N ARG A 1063 -41.90 -18.54 -9.67
CA ARG A 1063 -41.37 -17.82 -8.51
C ARG A 1063 -39.85 -17.95 -8.41
N ILE A 1064 -39.33 -19.18 -8.51
CA ILE A 1064 -37.87 -19.42 -8.50
C ILE A 1064 -37.19 -18.70 -9.65
N ARG A 1065 -37.79 -18.71 -10.86
CA ARG A 1065 -37.22 -17.98 -12.01
C ARG A 1065 -37.08 -16.48 -11.73
N GLN A 1066 -38.03 -15.86 -11.03
CA GLN A 1066 -37.91 -14.46 -10.61
C GLN A 1066 -36.79 -14.26 -9.59
N ASP A 1067 -36.78 -15.08 -8.54
CA ASP A 1067 -35.82 -15.03 -7.42
C ASP A 1067 -34.36 -15.16 -7.89
N ILE A 1068 -34.08 -15.98 -8.92
CA ILE A 1068 -32.72 -16.22 -9.43
C ILE A 1068 -32.28 -15.27 -10.56
N SER A 1069 -33.15 -14.36 -11.02
CA SER A 1069 -32.88 -13.45 -12.16
C SER A 1069 -32.10 -12.18 -11.78
N HIS A 1070 -31.18 -12.28 -10.81
CA HIS A 1070 -30.47 -11.12 -10.24
C HIS A 1070 -29.09 -10.82 -10.87
N GLY A 1071 -28.52 -11.74 -11.65
CA GLY A 1071 -27.28 -11.50 -12.42
C GLY A 1071 -25.99 -11.29 -11.60
N MET A 1072 -26.00 -11.59 -10.30
CA MET A 1072 -24.85 -11.33 -9.40
C MET A 1072 -23.79 -12.45 -9.36
N VAL A 1073 -24.13 -13.66 -9.80
CA VAL A 1073 -23.20 -14.80 -9.74
C VAL A 1073 -22.04 -14.59 -10.72
N GLY A 1074 -20.81 -14.78 -10.23
CA GLY A 1074 -19.60 -14.57 -11.02
C GLY A 1074 -19.34 -13.11 -11.36
N LEU A 1075 -20.04 -12.18 -10.70
CA LEU A 1075 -19.82 -10.76 -10.86
C LEU A 1075 -18.39 -10.42 -10.43
N THR A 1076 -17.67 -9.75 -11.31
CA THR A 1076 -16.32 -9.23 -11.10
C THR A 1076 -16.27 -7.79 -11.59
N MET A 1077 -15.69 -6.90 -10.79
CA MET A 1077 -15.49 -5.49 -11.17
C MET A 1077 -14.11 -5.02 -10.71
N THR A 1078 -13.54 -4.09 -11.46
CA THR A 1078 -12.34 -3.36 -11.04
C THR A 1078 -12.76 -2.16 -10.22
N LEU A 1079 -12.25 -2.05 -8.99
CA LEU A 1079 -12.46 -0.88 -8.15
C LEU A 1079 -11.40 0.19 -8.43
N PRO A 1080 -11.71 1.48 -8.18
CA PRO A 1080 -10.71 2.55 -8.24
C PRO A 1080 -9.48 2.23 -7.38
N ALA A 1081 -8.29 2.55 -7.89
CA ALA A 1081 -7.02 2.22 -7.25
C ALA A 1081 -5.96 3.30 -7.54
N PRO A 1082 -4.96 3.48 -6.66
CA PRO A 1082 -3.74 4.21 -6.98
C PRO A 1082 -3.04 3.64 -8.23
N SER A 1083 -2.24 4.48 -8.89
CA SER A 1083 -1.32 4.05 -9.93
C SER A 1083 -0.39 2.94 -9.43
N GLY A 1084 -0.11 1.97 -10.29
CA GLY A 1084 0.68 0.78 -9.93
C GLY A 1084 -0.08 -0.27 -9.13
N GLU A 1085 -1.40 -0.16 -8.99
CA GLU A 1085 -2.24 -1.14 -8.29
C GLU A 1085 -3.48 -1.51 -9.10
N THR A 1086 -3.98 -2.73 -8.88
CA THR A 1086 -5.27 -3.17 -9.39
C THR A 1086 -6.09 -3.80 -8.28
N GLU A 1087 -7.32 -3.34 -8.12
CA GLU A 1087 -8.28 -3.84 -7.14
C GLU A 1087 -9.40 -4.57 -7.87
N THR A 1088 -9.49 -5.88 -7.68
CA THR A 1088 -10.55 -6.71 -8.29
C THR A 1088 -11.51 -7.17 -7.21
N TYR A 1089 -12.75 -6.73 -7.27
CA TYR A 1089 -13.83 -7.17 -6.40
C TYR A 1089 -14.67 -8.21 -7.12
N SER A 1090 -15.00 -9.30 -6.45
CA SER A 1090 -15.78 -10.40 -7.00
C SER A 1090 -16.82 -10.92 -6.00
N LEU A 1091 -17.93 -11.42 -6.54
CA LEU A 1091 -18.93 -12.18 -5.78
C LEU A 1091 -18.78 -13.66 -6.10
N VAL A 1092 -18.52 -14.44 -5.05
CA VAL A 1092 -18.37 -15.89 -5.13
C VAL A 1092 -19.45 -16.57 -4.28
N PRO A 1093 -19.81 -17.83 -4.56
CA PRO A 1093 -20.74 -18.59 -3.74
C PRO A 1093 -20.33 -18.61 -2.26
N GLY A 1094 -21.31 -18.51 -1.36
CA GLY A 1094 -21.09 -18.54 0.09
C GLY A 1094 -20.66 -19.92 0.62
N GLY A 1095 -21.01 -20.98 -0.07
CA GLY A 1095 -20.82 -22.36 0.37
C GLY A 1095 -22.17 -23.07 0.53
N PRO A 1096 -22.20 -24.25 1.16
CA PRO A 1096 -23.45 -24.99 1.31
C PRO A 1096 -24.50 -24.21 2.11
N VAL A 1097 -25.73 -24.13 1.58
CA VAL A 1097 -26.87 -23.45 2.21
C VAL A 1097 -27.84 -24.51 2.74
N LEU A 1098 -28.17 -24.45 4.04
CA LEU A 1098 -29.19 -25.32 4.63
C LEU A 1098 -30.58 -24.75 4.31
N CYS A 1099 -31.36 -25.49 3.54
CA CYS A 1099 -32.74 -25.21 3.15
C CYS A 1099 -33.68 -26.04 4.01
N ALA A 1100 -34.32 -25.42 5.02
CA ALA A 1100 -35.18 -26.11 5.97
C ALA A 1100 -36.64 -25.63 5.92
N GLY A 1101 -37.58 -26.56 5.97
CA GLY A 1101 -39.01 -26.24 6.05
C GLY A 1101 -39.86 -27.50 6.18
N ASP A 1102 -41.17 -27.31 6.32
CA ASP A 1102 -42.15 -28.38 6.37
C ASP A 1102 -42.95 -28.50 5.08
N SER A 1103 -43.03 -27.42 4.28
CA SER A 1103 -43.78 -27.42 3.03
C SER A 1103 -42.91 -27.59 1.78
N TRP A 1104 -43.47 -28.31 0.82
CA TRP A 1104 -42.90 -28.48 -0.53
C TRP A 1104 -42.52 -27.15 -1.20
N PRO A 1105 -43.42 -26.14 -1.30
CA PRO A 1105 -43.11 -24.89 -1.99
C PRO A 1105 -42.00 -24.09 -1.30
N ALA A 1106 -41.95 -24.11 0.03
CA ALA A 1106 -40.93 -23.39 0.78
C ALA A 1106 -39.54 -24.00 0.55
N ILE A 1107 -39.43 -25.34 0.66
CA ILE A 1107 -38.18 -26.05 0.38
C ILE A 1107 -37.72 -25.80 -1.06
N LEU A 1108 -38.61 -25.88 -2.05
CA LEU A 1108 -38.24 -25.61 -3.44
C LEU A 1108 -37.73 -24.19 -3.65
N ARG A 1109 -38.37 -23.18 -3.05
CA ARG A 1109 -37.92 -21.78 -3.13
C ARG A 1109 -36.55 -21.61 -2.47
N ALA A 1110 -36.33 -22.22 -1.30
CA ALA A 1110 -35.05 -22.21 -0.61
C ALA A 1110 -33.93 -22.83 -1.47
N VAL A 1111 -34.19 -24.00 -2.07
CA VAL A 1111 -33.26 -24.67 -2.99
C VAL A 1111 -33.01 -23.78 -4.22
N GLY A 1112 -34.07 -23.20 -4.80
CA GLY A 1112 -33.96 -22.27 -5.92
C GLY A 1112 -33.03 -21.08 -5.62
N MET A 1113 -33.18 -20.45 -4.45
CA MET A 1113 -32.33 -19.35 -3.99
C MET A 1113 -30.87 -19.77 -3.79
N ALA A 1114 -30.64 -20.92 -3.16
CA ALA A 1114 -29.30 -21.47 -2.96
C ALA A 1114 -28.61 -21.76 -4.30
N LEU A 1115 -29.26 -22.50 -5.19
CA LEU A 1115 -28.69 -22.82 -6.50
C LEU A 1115 -28.52 -21.56 -7.37
N GLY A 1116 -29.46 -20.61 -7.28
CA GLY A 1116 -29.44 -19.35 -8.02
C GLY A 1116 -28.24 -18.47 -7.70
N THR A 1117 -27.70 -18.61 -6.49
CA THR A 1117 -26.50 -17.92 -6.01
C THR A 1117 -25.22 -18.76 -6.17
N GLY A 1118 -25.32 -19.91 -6.86
CA GLY A 1118 -24.20 -20.80 -7.15
C GLY A 1118 -23.80 -21.71 -5.99
N ASN A 1119 -24.63 -21.82 -4.95
CA ASN A 1119 -24.38 -22.63 -3.78
C ASN A 1119 -24.93 -24.05 -3.94
N VAL A 1120 -24.42 -24.99 -3.14
CA VAL A 1120 -25.02 -26.31 -2.92
C VAL A 1120 -26.19 -26.16 -1.95
N ALA A 1121 -27.32 -26.79 -2.24
CA ALA A 1121 -28.50 -26.81 -1.39
C ALA A 1121 -28.53 -28.09 -0.54
N LEU A 1122 -28.51 -27.91 0.78
CA LEU A 1122 -28.63 -28.97 1.77
C LEU A 1122 -30.06 -28.97 2.28
N VAL A 1123 -30.85 -30.00 1.98
CA VAL A 1123 -32.30 -30.00 2.19
C VAL A 1123 -32.69 -30.74 3.45
N LEU A 1124 -33.38 -30.05 4.36
CA LEU A 1124 -33.98 -30.60 5.57
C LEU A 1124 -35.49 -30.42 5.50
N GLY A 1125 -36.23 -31.53 5.50
CA GLY A 1125 -37.68 -31.53 5.43
C GLY A 1125 -38.28 -32.91 5.72
N PRO A 1126 -39.57 -32.98 6.07
CA PRO A 1126 -40.27 -34.26 6.23
C PRO A 1126 -40.39 -35.00 4.90
N ASP A 1127 -40.55 -36.33 4.93
CA ASP A 1127 -40.53 -37.18 3.72
C ASP A 1127 -41.47 -36.69 2.61
N HIS A 1128 -42.68 -36.28 2.97
CA HIS A 1128 -43.67 -35.78 2.02
C HIS A 1128 -43.27 -34.48 1.30
N ALA A 1129 -42.39 -33.68 1.91
CA ALA A 1129 -41.90 -32.43 1.33
C ALA A 1129 -40.62 -32.60 0.50
N VAL A 1130 -39.93 -33.75 0.62
CA VAL A 1130 -38.64 -34.03 -0.04
C VAL A 1130 -38.64 -35.24 -1.00
N GLU A 1131 -39.77 -35.94 -1.16
CA GLU A 1131 -39.87 -37.14 -2.01
C GLU A 1131 -39.37 -36.93 -3.45
N TRP A 1132 -39.57 -35.73 -4.00
CA TRP A 1132 -39.10 -35.34 -5.34
C TRP A 1132 -37.61 -35.48 -5.58
N MET A 1133 -36.80 -35.40 -4.52
CA MET A 1133 -35.34 -35.49 -4.64
C MET A 1133 -34.91 -36.82 -5.25
N SER A 1134 -35.69 -37.89 -5.03
CA SER A 1134 -35.47 -39.20 -5.66
C SER A 1134 -35.54 -39.14 -7.20
N ARG A 1135 -36.34 -38.22 -7.74
CA ARG A 1135 -36.62 -38.02 -9.17
C ARG A 1135 -35.69 -37.01 -9.85
N LEU A 1136 -34.73 -36.44 -9.11
CA LEU A 1136 -33.72 -35.53 -9.67
C LEU A 1136 -32.80 -36.26 -10.64
N SER A 1137 -32.35 -35.55 -11.68
CA SER A 1137 -31.29 -36.04 -12.57
C SER A 1137 -29.97 -36.20 -11.81
N ALA A 1138 -29.08 -37.06 -12.31
CA ALA A 1138 -27.76 -37.27 -11.71
C ALA A 1138 -27.00 -35.94 -11.53
N GLY A 1139 -27.01 -35.07 -12.53
CA GLY A 1139 -26.36 -33.77 -12.47
C GLY A 1139 -26.98 -32.77 -11.47
N LEU A 1140 -28.23 -32.96 -11.02
CA LEU A 1140 -28.83 -32.13 -9.96
C LEU A 1140 -28.58 -32.72 -8.56
N LYS A 1141 -28.39 -34.03 -8.44
CA LYS A 1141 -28.14 -34.70 -7.15
C LYS A 1141 -26.83 -34.26 -6.49
N ASP A 1142 -25.84 -33.87 -7.28
CA ASP A 1142 -24.58 -33.31 -6.75
C ASP A 1142 -24.78 -31.94 -6.07
N TRP A 1143 -25.82 -31.20 -6.48
CA TRP A 1143 -26.10 -29.83 -6.02
C TRP A 1143 -27.22 -29.75 -4.99
N VAL A 1144 -28.07 -30.78 -4.91
CA VAL A 1144 -29.19 -30.85 -3.97
C VAL A 1144 -29.08 -32.13 -3.16
N GLN A 1145 -28.69 -31.99 -1.90
CA GLN A 1145 -28.34 -33.12 -1.03
C GLN A 1145 -29.31 -33.18 0.15
N ARG A 1146 -29.86 -34.37 0.45
CA ARG A 1146 -30.76 -34.56 1.59
C ARG A 1146 -29.95 -34.63 2.87
N VAL A 1147 -30.41 -33.94 3.91
CA VAL A 1147 -29.78 -33.89 5.23
C VAL A 1147 -30.55 -34.75 6.22
N ASP A 1148 -29.82 -35.47 7.08
CA ASP A 1148 -30.37 -36.16 8.24
C ASP A 1148 -30.63 -35.15 9.38
N PRO A 1149 -31.86 -35.04 9.92
CA PRO A 1149 -32.17 -34.18 11.06
C PRO A 1149 -31.27 -34.41 12.28
N GLY A 1150 -30.78 -35.64 12.50
CA GLY A 1150 -29.92 -36.01 13.63
C GLY A 1150 -28.46 -35.58 13.48
N ALA A 1151 -28.02 -35.20 12.28
CA ALA A 1151 -26.63 -34.88 11.98
C ALA A 1151 -26.53 -33.71 10.99
N LEU A 1152 -26.82 -32.49 11.46
CA LEU A 1152 -26.75 -31.30 10.61
C LEU A 1152 -25.30 -31.05 10.12
N PRO A 1153 -25.06 -30.94 8.80
CA PRO A 1153 -23.73 -30.67 8.25
C PRO A 1153 -23.26 -29.24 8.57
N GLU A 1154 -22.01 -28.92 8.22
CA GLU A 1154 -21.58 -27.52 8.17
C GLU A 1154 -22.26 -26.80 6.99
N CYS A 1155 -22.72 -25.58 7.23
CA CYS A 1155 -23.28 -24.71 6.21
C CYS A 1155 -22.76 -23.28 6.40
N SER A 1156 -22.79 -22.48 5.33
CA SER A 1156 -22.44 -21.06 5.40
C SER A 1156 -23.62 -20.21 5.87
N THR A 1157 -24.83 -20.62 5.51
CA THR A 1157 -26.08 -19.89 5.74
C THR A 1157 -27.24 -20.88 5.85
N MET A 1158 -28.29 -20.50 6.58
CA MET A 1158 -29.55 -21.23 6.62
C MET A 1158 -30.70 -20.38 6.07
N LEU A 1159 -31.51 -20.99 5.20
CA LEU A 1159 -32.79 -20.50 4.73
C LEU A 1159 -33.89 -21.34 5.39
N MET A 1160 -34.83 -20.67 6.06
CA MET A 1160 -35.94 -21.35 6.72
C MET A 1160 -37.31 -20.85 6.29
N GLU A 1161 -38.26 -21.78 6.21
CA GLU A 1161 -39.69 -21.48 6.26
C GLU A 1161 -40.04 -20.88 7.63
N ALA A 1162 -40.80 -19.79 7.62
CA ALA A 1162 -41.29 -19.18 8.85
C ALA A 1162 -42.22 -20.17 9.59
N ASP A 1163 -42.19 -20.16 10.92
CA ASP A 1163 -43.05 -20.99 11.79
C ASP A 1163 -42.91 -22.52 11.66
N SER A 1164 -41.97 -23.02 10.85
CA SER A 1164 -41.66 -24.45 10.76
C SER A 1164 -40.97 -24.95 12.04
N PRO A 1165 -41.55 -25.89 12.81
CA PRO A 1165 -40.92 -26.43 14.01
C PRO A 1165 -39.60 -27.15 13.70
N LEU A 1166 -39.55 -27.88 12.57
CA LEU A 1166 -38.35 -28.57 12.12
C LEU A 1166 -37.22 -27.57 11.83
N ALA A 1167 -37.54 -26.50 11.09
CA ALA A 1167 -36.56 -25.49 10.76
C ALA A 1167 -36.10 -24.69 11.99
N GLN A 1168 -37.00 -24.40 12.94
CA GLN A 1168 -36.65 -23.75 14.21
C GLN A 1168 -35.71 -24.61 15.06
N GLN A 1169 -35.96 -25.92 15.17
CA GLN A 1169 -35.09 -26.84 15.89
C GLN A 1169 -33.69 -26.91 15.26
N ALA A 1170 -33.62 -26.97 13.92
CA ALA A 1170 -32.35 -26.97 13.22
C ALA A 1170 -31.59 -25.65 13.39
N ALA A 1171 -32.29 -24.52 13.31
CA ALA A 1171 -31.73 -23.19 13.51
C ALA A 1171 -31.19 -23.01 14.94
N SER A 1172 -31.92 -23.50 15.95
CA SER A 1172 -31.47 -23.54 17.35
C SER A 1172 -30.18 -24.36 17.50
N THR A 1173 -30.15 -25.55 16.88
CA THR A 1173 -28.98 -26.44 16.89
C THR A 1173 -27.74 -25.79 16.26
N LEU A 1174 -27.90 -25.13 15.10
CA LEU A 1174 -26.81 -24.42 14.42
C LEU A 1174 -26.32 -23.21 15.21
N THR A 1175 -27.23 -22.47 15.84
CA THR A 1175 -26.88 -21.31 16.65
C THR A 1175 -26.11 -21.75 17.91
N ALA A 1176 -26.51 -22.86 18.53
CA ALA A 1176 -25.86 -23.42 19.71
C ALA A 1176 -24.49 -24.10 19.41
N ARG A 1177 -24.26 -24.56 18.18
CA ARG A 1177 -23.00 -25.21 17.78
C ARG A 1177 -21.82 -24.25 17.87
N GLU A 1178 -20.73 -24.66 18.51
CA GLU A 1178 -19.47 -23.90 18.55
C GLU A 1178 -18.86 -23.62 17.16
N GLY A 1179 -18.02 -22.59 17.08
CA GLY A 1179 -17.35 -22.19 15.84
C GLY A 1179 -18.06 -21.05 15.10
N ARG A 1180 -18.18 -21.15 13.77
CA ARG A 1180 -18.66 -20.04 12.92
C ARG A 1180 -20.08 -19.60 13.28
N ILE A 1181 -20.35 -18.32 13.04
CA ILE A 1181 -21.71 -17.78 13.10
C ILE A 1181 -22.38 -18.11 11.77
N VAL A 1182 -23.49 -18.84 11.83
CA VAL A 1182 -24.29 -19.19 10.65
C VAL A 1182 -25.46 -18.21 10.58
N PRO A 1183 -25.49 -17.28 9.60
CA PRO A 1183 -26.65 -16.42 9.42
C PRO A 1183 -27.88 -17.26 9.09
N ILE A 1184 -28.99 -16.96 9.78
CA ILE A 1184 -30.29 -17.61 9.56
C ILE A 1184 -31.24 -16.57 8.97
N HIS A 1185 -31.83 -16.89 7.84
CA HIS A 1185 -32.76 -16.00 7.13
C HIS A 1185 -34.08 -16.70 6.86
N THR A 1186 -35.17 -15.96 6.98
CA THR A 1186 -36.48 -16.44 6.54
C THR A 1186 -36.64 -16.25 5.04
N LEU A 1187 -37.37 -17.14 4.36
CA LEU A 1187 -37.55 -17.07 2.91
C LEU A 1187 -38.21 -15.78 2.42
N ASP A 1188 -38.98 -15.10 3.28
CA ASP A 1188 -39.68 -13.86 2.91
C ASP A 1188 -38.82 -12.61 3.08
N SER A 1189 -37.72 -12.69 3.83
CA SER A 1189 -36.82 -11.56 4.08
C SER A 1189 -35.47 -11.67 3.35
N VAL A 1190 -35.07 -12.87 2.95
CA VAL A 1190 -33.74 -13.10 2.39
C VAL A 1190 -33.54 -12.43 1.04
N ARG A 1191 -32.32 -11.92 0.83
CA ARG A 1191 -31.88 -11.32 -0.43
C ARG A 1191 -30.75 -12.15 -1.05
N PRO A 1192 -30.63 -12.23 -2.39
CA PRO A 1192 -29.59 -13.02 -3.04
C PRO A 1192 -28.17 -12.66 -2.59
N GLU A 1193 -27.89 -11.37 -2.36
CA GLU A 1193 -26.58 -10.90 -1.90
C GLU A 1193 -26.14 -11.50 -0.55
N TRP A 1194 -27.06 -11.95 0.30
CA TRP A 1194 -26.75 -12.53 1.62
C TRP A 1194 -26.30 -14.00 1.55
N LEU A 1195 -26.45 -14.65 0.38
CA LEU A 1195 -26.01 -16.03 0.15
C LEU A 1195 -24.67 -16.12 -0.58
N MET A 1196 -24.02 -14.97 -0.82
CA MET A 1196 -22.74 -14.87 -1.51
C MET A 1196 -21.68 -14.26 -0.60
N LYS A 1197 -20.43 -14.41 -1.02
CA LYS A 1197 -19.26 -13.86 -0.36
C LYS A 1197 -18.61 -12.82 -1.25
N GLU A 1198 -18.24 -11.72 -0.63
CA GLU A 1198 -17.41 -10.69 -1.26
C GLU A 1198 -15.94 -11.13 -1.17
N ARG A 1199 -15.23 -11.09 -2.30
CA ARG A 1199 -13.79 -11.36 -2.37
C ARG A 1199 -13.07 -10.23 -3.09
N LEU A 1200 -12.06 -9.68 -2.45
CA LEU A 1200 -11.17 -8.66 -3.00
C LEU A 1200 -9.80 -9.29 -3.32
N VAL A 1201 -9.26 -8.98 -4.49
CA VAL A 1201 -7.86 -9.25 -4.85
C VAL A 1201 -7.17 -7.93 -5.18
N SER A 1202 -6.19 -7.56 -4.35
CA SER A 1202 -5.36 -6.36 -4.51
C SER A 1202 -3.98 -6.76 -5.02
N ILE A 1203 -3.56 -6.23 -6.17
CA ILE A 1203 -2.26 -6.56 -6.77
C ILE A 1203 -1.44 -5.29 -6.92
N ASN A 1204 -0.25 -5.26 -6.33
CA ASN A 1204 0.77 -4.27 -6.64
C ASN A 1204 1.45 -4.62 -7.97
N THR A 1205 0.98 -4.01 -9.05
CA THR A 1205 1.52 -4.22 -10.40
C THR A 1205 2.85 -3.51 -10.61
N ALA A 1206 3.14 -2.48 -9.80
CA ALA A 1206 4.42 -1.78 -9.80
C ALA A 1206 5.57 -2.54 -9.11
N ALA A 1207 5.29 -3.70 -8.52
CA ALA A 1207 6.31 -4.49 -7.83
C ALA A 1207 7.45 -4.92 -8.78
N VAL A 1208 7.15 -5.12 -10.07
CA VAL A 1208 8.13 -5.42 -11.13
C VAL A 1208 8.51 -4.11 -11.82
N ALA A 1209 9.52 -3.41 -11.30
CA ALA A 1209 10.14 -2.23 -11.93
C ALA A 1209 9.29 -0.94 -12.07
N GLY A 1210 8.17 -0.80 -11.35
CA GLY A 1210 7.31 0.40 -11.37
C GLY A 1210 6.07 0.28 -12.27
N ASP A 1211 5.23 1.32 -12.31
CA ASP A 1211 3.99 1.30 -13.11
C ASP A 1211 4.28 1.53 -14.61
N LEU A 1212 4.19 0.47 -15.40
CA LEU A 1212 4.38 0.52 -16.85
C LEU A 1212 3.35 1.38 -17.58
N ARG A 1213 2.15 1.59 -17.02
CA ARG A 1213 1.12 2.47 -17.63
C ARG A 1213 1.54 3.93 -17.54
N LEU A 1214 2.10 4.33 -16.40
CA LEU A 1214 2.64 5.67 -16.20
C LEU A 1214 3.79 5.97 -17.17
N MET A 1215 4.53 4.96 -17.63
CA MET A 1215 5.60 5.14 -18.63
C MET A 1215 5.11 5.53 -20.03
N ALA A 1216 3.82 5.30 -20.34
CA ALA A 1216 3.21 5.71 -21.60
C ALA A 1216 2.63 7.14 -21.54
N VAL A 1217 2.59 7.74 -20.34
CA VAL A 1217 2.07 9.09 -20.09
C VAL A 1217 3.22 10.10 -20.24
N SER A 1218 2.99 11.20 -20.96
CA SER A 1218 3.99 12.26 -21.23
C SER A 1218 3.58 13.61 -20.63
#